data_AF-A0A0L0SJ60-F1
#
_entry.id   AF-A0A0L0SJ60-F1
#
_cell.length_a   1.000
_cell.length_b   1.000
_cell.length_c   1.000
_cell.angle_alpha   90.00
_cell.angle_beta   90.00
_cell.angle_gamma   90.00
#
_symmetry.space_group_name_H-M   'P 1'
#
loop_
_entity.id
_entity.type
_entity.pdbx_description
1 polymer ?
#
loop_
_entity_poly.entity_id
_entity_poly.type
_entity_poly.pdbx_seq_one_letter_code
_entity_poly.pdbx_strand_id
1 'polypeptide(L)'
;MPSSSETAPRMFPAEDFNVSIYVPVHYEFSQIEYVAPFLQQYRGSKVFIYKWNGIRDKITDYYLRSPEYAAADLSVYDFSLKYLLKAILDEPVGRKVVFLLTTSMAYSFGIYQRDLLLAVKTTLDALAEAEHKAGVATGDVARIARAEEIKNKVWGVSVIGHCLYGCNSCKGNDHKVPVYYTRYFKGNIPYTVESVKAQFQLQDKPIPVLCAPSTGETTLLQHRNLLEYLKKLQDEGIYKFVWKFHPAVYNPLGYDESVECDRIEKANVEWIFQHFEVTREDEPCLLPFVEAFPIIFCDLHSSVPFIASYFSPKAIVCYWNDADYEVPAGRDQAFLANLHVYQELDGLEHILAADKVPKAMGDRSFFWSQYGHVDGNEVGRFASLCGWPRQAESETVVANGKLAVDLAPLFRPALAATVRAWDKILEEAQELKRTKPDPGEDPECEVKLAMGLFKDTQLHPRSSVTNGTTVSSTPGTATADPARTVKVMSFNLWWGSEGCYRTGYLAGETLDRAAPFPGHETRQDLFDKTARVILNSGADVVGCQECASIARDDKNHEEEIDRGELGSRINNLADLAARLTALSSSGDKWVAVDQGILTPGKGCRNPWGILTRVPVVTQSPKGFGVQLAATTTRPAFWVFNTHLPYKPYQPYQVQRPHMIPYEGALALTNECDAIESSTACRGAQIDALLADISAAVGTATDPIFLVGDFNEPSHLDWTNDAVIAGDHPLPVAWPSTTRFAAAGFVDAFRTVRPDPVRVPGFTWCCYNEDLANGRGDEEGWRVHGDGARDHPDRIDFVLAQRARVLDVQVIGNDTSCGTGRKVVGLVDVGVPNREWTSDHRAVVGVFEL
;
A
#
# COMPACT_ATOMS: atom_id res chain seq x y z
N MET A 1 -1.75 15.94 43.14
CA MET A 1 -0.42 15.51 43.61
C MET A 1 -0.64 14.42 44.64
N PRO A 2 -0.15 13.18 44.45
CA PRO A 2 0.01 12.26 45.58
C PRO A 2 0.99 12.88 46.59
N SER A 3 0.77 12.59 47.86
CA SER A 3 1.49 13.15 49.00
C SER A 3 2.99 12.91 48.97
N SER A 4 3.72 13.85 49.58
CA SER A 4 5.18 14.02 49.63
C SER A 4 5.98 12.94 50.37
N SER A 5 5.85 11.65 50.02
CA SER A 5 6.73 10.61 50.58
C SER A 5 7.18 9.51 49.63
N GLU A 6 6.97 9.64 48.31
CA GLU A 6 7.64 8.81 47.31
C GLU A 6 8.74 9.64 46.65
N THR A 7 9.97 9.16 46.67
CA THR A 7 11.10 9.79 45.96
C THR A 7 10.69 10.02 44.51
N ALA A 8 10.67 11.29 44.07
CA ALA A 8 10.32 11.64 42.70
C ALA A 8 11.08 10.73 41.71
N PRO A 9 10.42 10.17 40.70
CA PRO A 9 11.05 9.25 39.77
C PRO A 9 12.29 9.92 39.15
N ARG A 10 13.40 9.18 39.15
CA ARG A 10 14.65 9.65 38.58
C ARG A 10 14.44 9.89 37.09
N MET A 11 14.67 11.12 36.65
CA MET A 11 14.48 11.53 35.25
C MET A 11 15.77 11.32 34.46
N PHE A 12 15.64 10.80 33.25
CA PHE A 12 16.74 10.56 32.33
C PHE A 12 16.58 11.39 31.04
N PRO A 13 17.68 11.80 30.41
CA PRO A 13 17.62 12.46 29.11
C PRO A 13 17.22 11.45 28.01
N ALA A 14 16.77 11.96 26.85
CA ALA A 14 16.17 11.13 25.81
C ALA A 14 17.14 10.09 25.21
N GLU A 15 18.43 10.43 25.16
CA GLU A 15 19.51 9.60 24.67
C GLU A 15 19.77 8.33 25.51
N ASP A 16 19.32 8.30 26.77
CA ASP A 16 19.52 7.14 27.65
C ASP A 16 18.62 5.94 27.27
N PHE A 17 17.62 6.14 26.41
CA PHE A 17 16.63 5.13 26.06
C PHE A 17 16.99 4.38 24.76
N ASN A 18 16.80 3.06 24.75
CA ASN A 18 17.11 2.19 23.61
C ASN A 18 15.83 1.78 22.87
N VAL A 19 15.15 2.76 22.28
CA VAL A 19 13.86 2.57 21.59
C VAL A 19 13.85 3.14 20.18
N SER A 20 12.94 2.61 19.36
CA SER A 20 12.47 3.17 18.09
C SER A 20 11.01 3.58 18.28
N ILE A 21 10.64 4.78 17.83
CA ILE A 21 9.29 5.32 18.01
C ILE A 21 8.46 5.01 16.77
N TYR A 22 7.30 4.39 16.97
CA TYR A 22 6.37 4.04 15.90
C TYR A 22 5.12 4.90 16.05
N VAL A 23 4.84 5.73 15.04
CA VAL A 23 3.74 6.69 15.07
C VAL A 23 2.69 6.31 14.04
N PRO A 24 1.48 5.91 14.45
CA PRO A 24 0.35 5.72 13.56
C PRO A 24 -0.36 7.06 13.28
N VAL A 25 -0.23 7.57 12.05
CA VAL A 25 -0.78 8.88 11.64
C VAL A 25 -2.09 8.70 10.89
N HIS A 26 -3.20 9.07 11.54
CA HIS A 26 -4.55 8.82 11.03
C HIS A 26 -5.24 10.06 10.48
N TYR A 27 -4.80 11.27 10.85
CA TYR A 27 -5.53 12.49 10.56
C TYR A 27 -4.64 13.73 10.37
N GLU A 28 -4.47 14.13 9.10
CA GLU A 28 -3.93 15.43 8.67
C GLU A 28 -2.63 15.92 9.36
N PHE A 29 -2.34 17.22 9.28
CA PHE A 29 -1.17 17.85 9.91
C PHE A 29 -1.29 17.99 11.44
N SER A 30 -2.48 17.74 12.00
CA SER A 30 -2.76 17.91 13.43
C SER A 30 -1.76 17.16 14.32
N GLN A 31 -1.24 16.03 13.87
CA GLN A 31 -0.44 15.12 14.70
C GLN A 31 1.06 15.42 14.64
N ILE A 32 1.50 16.13 13.60
CA ILE A 32 2.91 16.27 13.25
C ILE A 32 3.71 16.90 14.38
N GLU A 33 3.23 18.03 14.91
CA GLU A 33 3.97 18.75 15.94
C GLU A 33 4.01 18.03 17.29
N TYR A 34 3.02 17.20 17.61
CA TYR A 34 3.02 16.44 18.87
C TYR A 34 4.07 15.34 18.87
N VAL A 35 4.33 14.74 17.70
CA VAL A 35 5.28 13.63 17.57
C VAL A 35 6.68 14.07 17.16
N ALA A 36 6.80 15.25 16.54
CA ALA A 36 8.07 15.80 16.08
C ALA A 36 9.18 15.79 17.16
N PRO A 37 8.94 16.17 18.43
CA PRO A 37 9.96 16.09 19.48
C PRO A 37 10.57 14.69 19.66
N PHE A 38 9.77 13.64 19.44
CA PHE A 38 10.18 12.25 19.57
C PHE A 38 10.93 11.79 18.33
N LEU A 39 10.33 12.01 17.15
CA LEU A 39 10.91 11.58 15.87
C LEU A 39 12.29 12.18 15.62
N GLN A 40 12.53 13.42 16.05
CA GLN A 40 13.85 14.07 15.92
C GLN A 40 14.91 13.52 16.87
N GLN A 41 14.51 13.02 18.04
CA GLN A 41 15.43 12.55 19.08
C GLN A 41 15.73 11.05 18.97
N TYR A 42 14.78 10.26 18.49
CA TYR A 42 14.91 8.81 18.36
C TYR A 42 15.15 8.42 16.89
N ARG A 43 16.42 8.23 16.53
CA ARG A 43 16.79 7.83 15.16
C ARG A 43 16.22 6.47 14.77
N GLY A 44 15.88 6.30 13.49
CA GLY A 44 15.29 5.07 12.96
C GLY A 44 13.81 4.88 13.30
N SER A 45 13.17 5.94 13.83
CA SER A 45 11.73 5.98 14.10
C SER A 45 10.92 5.86 12.81
N LYS A 46 9.69 5.36 12.95
CA LYS A 46 8.85 4.98 11.82
C LYS A 46 7.48 5.62 11.93
N VAL A 47 7.02 6.16 10.81
CA VAL A 47 5.69 6.77 10.68
C VAL A 47 4.84 5.86 9.80
N PHE A 48 3.63 5.55 10.24
CA PHE A 48 2.69 4.69 9.53
C PHE A 48 1.42 5.47 9.24
N ILE A 49 1.20 5.85 7.98
CA ILE A 49 0.10 6.74 7.58
C ILE A 49 -1.08 5.91 7.08
N TYR A 50 -2.27 6.14 7.62
CA TYR A 50 -3.47 5.43 7.18
C TYR A 50 -3.83 5.77 5.73
N LYS A 51 -4.22 4.76 4.96
CA LYS A 51 -4.58 4.88 3.53
C LYS A 51 -5.72 5.87 3.26
N TRP A 52 -6.64 6.05 4.21
CA TRP A 52 -7.76 6.98 4.09
C TRP A 52 -7.41 8.44 4.39
N ASN A 53 -6.19 8.71 4.84
CA ASN A 53 -5.82 10.07 5.20
C ASN A 53 -5.84 10.92 3.93
N GLY A 54 -6.78 11.87 3.83
CA GLY A 54 -7.06 12.63 2.61
C GLY A 54 -5.89 13.48 2.12
N ILE A 55 -4.87 13.70 2.97
CA ILE A 55 -3.64 14.43 2.63
C ILE A 55 -2.37 13.60 2.86
N ARG A 56 -2.48 12.27 2.80
CA ARG A 56 -1.39 11.31 2.99
C ARG A 56 -0.10 11.68 2.26
N ASP A 57 -0.19 12.04 0.99
CA ASP A 57 0.99 12.32 0.16
C ASP A 57 1.73 13.57 0.64
N LYS A 58 0.98 14.60 1.08
CA LYS A 58 1.57 15.80 1.70
C LYS A 58 2.28 15.49 3.02
N ILE A 59 1.68 14.64 3.86
CA ILE A 59 2.29 14.22 5.14
C ILE A 59 3.54 13.38 4.89
N THR A 60 3.48 12.48 3.91
CA THR A 60 4.63 11.67 3.49
C THR A 60 5.77 12.57 3.03
N ASP A 61 5.46 13.54 2.16
CA ASP A 61 6.43 14.51 1.66
C ASP A 61 7.03 15.34 2.79
N TYR A 62 6.19 15.80 3.74
CA TYR A 62 6.62 16.56 4.90
C TYR A 62 7.66 15.78 5.74
N TYR A 63 7.39 14.52 6.09
CA TYR A 63 8.35 13.74 6.88
C TYR A 63 9.62 13.36 6.11
N LEU A 64 9.51 13.07 4.81
CA LEU A 64 10.66 12.63 4.01
C LEU A 64 11.55 13.79 3.53
N ARG A 65 11.00 14.99 3.34
CA ARG A 65 11.72 16.12 2.72
C ARG A 65 12.00 17.29 3.66
N SER A 66 11.29 17.41 4.79
CA SER A 66 11.53 18.54 5.68
C SER A 66 12.94 18.46 6.30
N PRO A 67 13.74 19.54 6.22
CA PRO A 67 15.10 19.55 6.76
C PRO A 67 15.18 19.18 8.24
N GLU A 68 14.10 19.45 8.99
CA GLU A 68 13.99 19.15 10.42
C GLU A 68 14.02 17.65 10.78
N TYR A 69 13.81 16.75 9.81
CA TYR A 69 13.93 15.30 9.98
C TYR A 69 15.10 14.67 9.22
N ALA A 70 15.90 15.47 8.50
CA ALA A 70 16.99 14.95 7.68
C ALA A 70 18.01 14.12 8.49
N ALA A 71 18.19 14.43 9.78
CA ALA A 71 19.09 13.71 10.68
C ALA A 71 18.42 12.60 11.51
N ALA A 72 17.10 12.43 11.38
CA ALA A 72 16.29 11.49 12.17
C ALA A 72 16.23 10.08 11.57
N ASP A 73 16.65 9.89 10.31
CA ASP A 73 16.63 8.60 9.61
C ASP A 73 15.21 7.96 9.66
N LEU A 74 14.20 8.77 9.34
CA LEU A 74 12.80 8.35 9.41
C LEU A 74 12.44 7.46 8.24
N SER A 75 11.67 6.41 8.53
CA SER A 75 10.99 5.63 7.50
C SER A 75 9.48 5.88 7.57
N VAL A 76 8.87 6.13 6.41
CA VAL A 76 7.43 6.36 6.29
C VAL A 76 6.80 5.21 5.53
N TYR A 77 5.75 4.62 6.09
CA TYR A 77 5.04 3.47 5.54
C TYR A 77 3.55 3.76 5.45
N ASP A 78 2.87 3.00 4.59
CA ASP A 78 1.44 2.80 4.76
C ASP A 78 1.15 2.07 6.06
N PHE A 79 0.11 2.51 6.77
CA PHE A 79 -0.38 1.79 7.92
C PHE A 79 -1.04 0.49 7.46
N SER A 80 -0.38 -0.63 7.74
CA SER A 80 -0.97 -1.96 7.70
C SER A 80 -0.30 -2.85 8.74
N LEU A 81 -1.01 -3.87 9.23
CA LEU A 81 -0.43 -4.86 10.15
C LEU A 81 0.85 -5.51 9.59
N LYS A 82 0.91 -5.64 8.28
CA LYS A 82 2.04 -6.23 7.57
C LYS A 82 3.29 -5.33 7.63
N TYR A 83 3.17 -4.05 7.26
CA TYR A 83 4.27 -3.09 7.36
C TYR A 83 4.72 -2.93 8.80
N LEU A 84 3.76 -2.85 9.73
CA LEU A 84 4.01 -2.74 11.16
C LEU A 84 4.87 -3.90 11.68
N LEU A 85 4.44 -5.14 11.43
CA LEU A 85 5.13 -6.34 11.89
C LEU A 85 6.49 -6.52 11.21
N LYS A 86 6.58 -6.28 9.90
CA LYS A 86 7.87 -6.36 9.19
C LYS A 86 8.87 -5.37 9.79
N ALA A 87 8.45 -4.12 9.97
CA ALA A 87 9.28 -3.10 10.59
C ALA A 87 9.73 -3.53 11.99
N ILE A 88 8.85 -4.08 12.85
CA ILE A 88 9.22 -4.55 14.20
C ILE A 88 10.27 -5.67 14.14
N LEU A 89 10.14 -6.61 13.20
CA LEU A 89 11.07 -7.74 13.05
C LEU A 89 12.41 -7.31 12.44
N ASP A 90 12.44 -6.23 11.66
CA ASP A 90 13.66 -5.68 11.07
C ASP A 90 14.43 -4.76 12.03
N GLU A 91 13.84 -4.40 13.19
CA GLU A 91 14.51 -3.56 14.17
C GLU A 91 15.83 -4.18 14.64
N PRO A 92 16.90 -3.39 14.78
CA PRO A 92 18.21 -3.88 15.21
C PRO A 92 18.13 -4.73 16.48
N VAL A 93 18.99 -5.73 16.57
CA VAL A 93 18.97 -6.70 17.68
C VAL A 93 19.11 -5.98 19.02
N GLY A 94 18.15 -6.17 19.92
CA GLY A 94 18.08 -5.51 21.23
C GLY A 94 17.41 -4.13 21.25
N ARG A 95 17.14 -3.52 20.09
CA ARG A 95 16.33 -2.30 19.99
C ARG A 95 14.86 -2.64 20.27
N LYS A 96 14.21 -1.85 21.13
CA LYS A 96 12.79 -2.02 21.46
C LYS A 96 11.91 -1.03 20.72
N VAL A 97 10.65 -1.37 20.52
CA VAL A 97 9.65 -0.54 19.83
C VAL A 97 8.70 0.04 20.84
N VAL A 98 8.46 1.34 20.77
CA VAL A 98 7.37 2.01 21.48
C VAL A 98 6.40 2.58 20.45
N PHE A 99 5.13 2.20 20.57
CA PHE A 99 4.07 2.87 19.84
C PHE A 99 3.72 4.17 20.54
N LEU A 100 3.73 5.27 19.80
CA LEU A 100 3.29 6.57 20.30
C LEU A 100 1.90 6.86 19.75
N LEU A 101 0.88 6.65 20.59
CA LEU A 101 -0.52 6.79 20.21
C LEU A 101 -0.96 8.26 20.29
N THR A 102 -1.33 8.81 19.15
CA THR A 102 -1.73 10.22 18.98
C THR A 102 -3.25 10.41 18.86
N THR A 103 -4.00 9.32 18.72
CA THR A 103 -5.47 9.36 18.79
C THR A 103 -5.94 9.71 20.19
N SER A 104 -7.03 10.46 20.26
CA SER A 104 -7.73 10.64 21.51
C SER A 104 -8.42 9.34 21.94
N MET A 105 -8.28 9.02 23.23
CA MET A 105 -8.98 7.93 23.89
C MET A 105 -10.44 8.25 24.23
N ALA A 106 -10.89 9.48 23.96
CA ALA A 106 -12.28 9.89 24.12
C ALA A 106 -13.19 9.39 22.99
N TYR A 107 -12.60 9.01 21.85
CA TYR A 107 -13.30 8.46 20.69
C TYR A 107 -13.04 6.96 20.57
N SER A 108 -14.04 6.21 20.10
CA SER A 108 -13.97 4.77 19.90
C SER A 108 -12.80 4.36 19.00
N PHE A 109 -12.48 5.16 17.98
CA PHE A 109 -11.32 4.91 17.11
C PHE A 109 -9.98 4.84 17.87
N GLY A 110 -9.72 5.74 18.81
CA GLY A 110 -8.47 5.72 19.58
C GLY A 110 -8.37 4.52 20.51
N ILE A 111 -9.49 4.09 21.09
CA ILE A 111 -9.58 2.85 21.88
C ILE A 111 -9.20 1.64 21.02
N TYR A 112 -9.81 1.50 19.84
CA TYR A 112 -9.51 0.37 18.94
C TYR A 112 -8.09 0.39 18.40
N GLN A 113 -7.55 1.58 18.07
CA GLN A 113 -6.17 1.71 17.63
C GLN A 113 -5.20 1.27 18.74
N ARG A 114 -5.43 1.69 19.99
CA ARG A 114 -4.64 1.23 21.15
C ARG A 114 -4.70 -0.29 21.28
N ASP A 115 -5.89 -0.86 21.24
CA ASP A 115 -6.11 -2.29 21.49
C ASP A 115 -5.45 -3.16 20.40
N LEU A 116 -5.47 -2.71 19.15
CA LEU A 116 -4.71 -3.33 18.06
C LEU A 116 -3.20 -3.34 18.33
N LEU A 117 -2.63 -2.21 18.73
CA LEU A 117 -1.19 -2.09 18.98
C LEU A 117 -0.76 -2.90 20.20
N LEU A 118 -1.63 -3.02 21.21
CA LEU A 118 -1.44 -3.93 22.34
C LEU A 118 -1.59 -5.40 21.92
N ALA A 119 -2.47 -5.71 20.98
CA ALA A 119 -2.60 -7.05 20.40
C ALA A 119 -1.31 -7.46 19.68
N VAL A 120 -0.71 -6.56 18.89
CA VAL A 120 0.62 -6.78 18.26
C VAL A 120 1.68 -7.12 19.30
N LYS A 121 1.75 -6.39 20.41
CA LYS A 121 2.67 -6.70 21.51
C LYS A 121 2.41 -8.10 22.06
N THR A 122 1.15 -8.36 22.44
CA THR A 122 0.75 -9.60 23.10
C THR A 122 0.99 -10.82 22.22
N THR A 123 0.76 -10.70 20.91
CA THR A 123 0.96 -11.80 19.95
C THR A 123 2.44 -12.11 19.77
N LEU A 124 3.31 -11.10 19.74
CA LEU A 124 4.76 -11.28 19.67
C LEU A 124 5.33 -11.91 20.95
N ASP A 125 4.87 -11.48 22.13
CA ASP A 125 5.29 -12.07 23.41
C ASP A 125 4.83 -13.53 23.55
N ALA A 126 3.61 -13.85 23.11
CA ALA A 126 3.11 -15.22 23.06
C ALA A 126 3.89 -16.09 22.06
N LEU A 127 4.28 -15.52 20.91
CA LEU A 127 5.11 -16.20 19.92
C LEU A 127 6.53 -16.45 20.45
N ALA A 128 7.09 -15.51 21.22
CA ALA A 128 8.37 -15.67 21.92
C ALA A 128 8.34 -16.90 22.84
N GLU A 129 7.32 -17.00 23.68
CA GLU A 129 7.15 -18.14 24.61
C GLU A 129 7.02 -19.47 23.85
N ALA A 130 6.24 -19.48 22.76
CA ALA A 130 6.07 -20.66 21.92
C ALA A 130 7.39 -21.10 21.24
N GLU A 131 8.15 -20.16 20.69
CA GLU A 131 9.47 -20.42 20.10
C GLU A 131 10.47 -20.91 21.14
N HIS A 132 10.50 -20.30 22.34
CA HIS A 132 11.38 -20.71 23.43
C HIS A 132 11.10 -22.16 23.84
N LYS A 133 9.83 -22.47 24.12
CA LYS A 133 9.39 -23.82 24.51
C LYS A 133 9.73 -24.87 23.45
N ALA A 134 9.49 -24.54 22.17
CA ALA A 134 9.79 -25.45 21.07
C ALA A 134 11.30 -25.63 20.86
N GLY A 135 12.09 -24.57 21.02
CA GLY A 135 13.55 -24.62 20.98
C GLY A 135 14.12 -25.49 22.10
N VAL A 136 13.68 -25.30 23.35
CA VAL A 136 14.10 -26.14 24.49
C VAL A 136 13.73 -27.61 24.28
N ALA A 137 12.52 -27.89 23.77
CA ALA A 137 12.08 -29.26 23.52
C ALA A 137 12.86 -29.98 22.41
N THR A 138 13.40 -29.24 21.43
CA THR A 138 14.12 -29.78 20.27
C THR A 138 15.63 -29.63 20.34
N GLY A 139 16.15 -28.86 21.30
CA GLY A 139 17.56 -28.46 21.35
C GLY A 139 17.94 -27.41 20.29
N ASP A 140 16.98 -26.77 19.63
CA ASP A 140 17.22 -25.77 18.59
C ASP A 140 17.59 -24.41 19.21
N VAL A 141 18.90 -24.14 19.25
CA VAL A 141 19.47 -22.90 19.78
C VAL A 141 19.03 -21.67 18.98
N ALA A 142 18.76 -21.81 17.68
CA ALA A 142 18.31 -20.68 16.85
C ALA A 142 16.88 -20.25 17.21
N ARG A 143 15.99 -21.20 17.55
CA ARG A 143 14.65 -20.89 18.08
C ARG A 143 14.70 -20.17 19.41
N ILE A 144 15.56 -20.62 20.32
CA ILE A 144 15.76 -19.97 21.62
C ILE A 144 16.27 -18.53 21.41
N ALA A 145 17.25 -18.33 20.53
CA ALA A 145 17.78 -17.00 20.22
C ALA A 145 16.71 -16.06 19.62
N ARG A 146 15.88 -16.56 18.68
CA ARG A 146 14.72 -15.81 18.15
C ARG A 146 13.74 -15.42 19.23
N ALA A 147 13.43 -16.35 20.13
CA ALA A 147 12.50 -16.12 21.24
C ALA A 147 12.99 -15.01 22.17
N GLU A 148 14.26 -15.05 22.58
CA GLU A 148 14.83 -14.01 23.43
C GLU A 148 14.85 -12.63 22.75
N GLU A 149 15.10 -12.59 21.44
CA GLU A 149 15.10 -11.32 20.70
C GLU A 149 13.69 -10.73 20.57
N ILE A 150 12.68 -11.55 20.25
CA ILE A 150 11.32 -11.06 20.01
C ILE A 150 10.55 -10.78 21.31
N LYS A 151 10.97 -11.36 22.44
CA LYS A 151 10.40 -11.12 23.76
C LYS A 151 10.49 -9.64 24.15
N ASN A 152 9.35 -9.05 24.50
CA ASN A 152 9.22 -7.62 24.79
C ASN A 152 9.81 -6.72 23.69
N LYS A 153 9.87 -7.19 22.42
CA LYS A 153 10.36 -6.37 21.30
C LYS A 153 9.51 -5.13 21.13
N VAL A 154 8.19 -5.27 21.23
CA VAL A 154 7.28 -4.15 21.48
C VAL A 154 7.20 -3.94 22.99
N TRP A 155 7.70 -2.80 23.45
CA TRP A 155 7.68 -2.41 24.86
C TRP A 155 6.27 -2.08 25.32
N GLY A 156 5.57 -1.24 24.55
CA GLY A 156 4.20 -0.86 24.84
C GLY A 156 3.66 0.25 23.97
N VAL A 157 2.46 0.69 24.31
CA VAL A 157 1.77 1.82 23.69
C VAL A 157 1.79 2.98 24.69
N SER A 158 2.50 4.04 24.36
CA SER A 158 2.53 5.28 25.13
C SER A 158 1.54 6.26 24.51
N VAL A 159 0.56 6.69 25.29
CA VAL A 159 -0.43 7.67 24.84
C VAL A 159 0.16 9.06 25.00
N ILE A 160 0.28 9.79 23.90
CA ILE A 160 0.60 11.19 23.93
C ILE A 160 -0.71 11.96 23.75
N GLY A 161 -1.19 12.56 24.83
CA GLY A 161 -2.22 13.59 24.75
C GLY A 161 -1.85 14.63 23.69
N HIS A 162 -2.73 14.78 22.70
CA HIS A 162 -2.59 15.77 21.64
C HIS A 162 -3.04 17.18 22.11
N CYS A 163 -3.46 17.32 23.36
CA CYS A 163 -3.83 18.60 23.95
C CYS A 163 -3.30 18.71 25.39
N LEU A 164 -3.06 19.94 25.81
CA LEU A 164 -2.78 20.30 27.19
C LEU A 164 -4.11 20.31 28.00
N TYR A 165 -4.05 20.08 29.32
CA TYR A 165 -5.15 20.03 30.31
C TYR A 165 -6.36 20.85 29.88
N GLY A 166 -7.57 20.25 29.88
CA GLY A 166 -8.84 20.97 29.70
C GLY A 166 -9.46 20.89 28.30
N CYS A 167 -8.79 20.30 27.31
CA CYS A 167 -9.44 19.97 26.04
C CYS A 167 -10.35 18.74 26.20
N ASN A 168 -11.60 18.86 25.75
CA ASN A 168 -12.62 17.81 25.91
C ASN A 168 -12.26 16.52 25.15
N SER A 169 -11.50 16.63 24.07
CA SER A 169 -11.05 15.47 23.31
C SER A 169 -10.18 14.53 24.15
N CYS A 170 -9.60 14.94 25.28
CA CYS A 170 -8.67 14.06 25.98
C CYS A 170 -9.31 13.09 26.98
N LYS A 171 -10.51 13.34 27.53
CA LYS A 171 -11.23 12.57 28.60
C LYS A 171 -10.38 11.91 29.72
N GLY A 172 -9.07 12.18 29.81
CA GLY A 172 -8.09 11.53 30.66
C GLY A 172 -6.96 12.49 31.02
N ASN A 173 -6.47 12.38 32.26
CA ASN A 173 -5.33 13.13 32.80
C ASN A 173 -4.00 12.52 32.33
N ASP A 174 -3.91 12.08 31.06
CA ASP A 174 -3.00 11.00 30.67
C ASP A 174 -1.51 11.38 30.75
N HIS A 175 -1.16 12.66 30.69
CA HIS A 175 0.11 13.16 31.21
C HIS A 175 0.09 14.68 31.41
N LYS A 176 0.86 15.17 32.39
CA LYS A 176 1.06 16.61 32.65
C LYS A 176 2.36 17.14 32.02
N VAL A 177 2.88 16.48 30.97
CA VAL A 177 4.18 16.83 30.39
C VAL A 177 3.97 17.60 29.08
N PRO A 178 4.41 18.87 28.98
CA PRO A 178 4.14 19.71 27.82
C PRO A 178 5.17 19.45 26.70
N VAL A 179 5.26 18.20 26.22
CA VAL A 179 6.25 17.73 25.23
C VAL A 179 6.25 18.54 23.93
N TYR A 180 5.11 19.13 23.58
CA TYR A 180 4.95 20.06 22.46
C TYR A 180 5.92 21.25 22.49
N TYR A 181 6.29 21.74 23.68
CA TYR A 181 7.20 22.87 23.80
C TYR A 181 8.68 22.51 23.64
N THR A 182 9.03 21.22 23.63
CA THR A 182 10.42 20.74 23.57
C THR A 182 11.19 21.42 22.43
N ARG A 183 10.59 21.41 21.23
CA ARG A 183 11.21 21.94 20.01
C ARG A 183 11.39 23.45 20.07
N TYR A 184 10.39 24.15 20.58
CA TYR A 184 10.42 25.60 20.72
C TYR A 184 11.58 26.05 21.64
N PHE A 185 11.79 25.38 22.77
CA PHE A 185 12.94 25.68 23.65
C PHE A 185 14.29 25.24 23.09
N LYS A 186 14.31 24.16 22.31
CA LYS A 186 15.52 23.72 21.59
C LYS A 186 15.81 24.55 20.32
N GLY A 187 14.93 25.49 19.95
CA GLY A 187 15.04 26.27 18.72
C GLY A 187 14.90 25.45 17.44
N ASN A 188 14.31 24.24 17.52
CA ASN A 188 14.16 23.30 16.40
C ASN A 188 12.73 23.31 15.84
N ILE A 189 12.27 24.49 15.43
CA ILE A 189 10.92 24.75 14.91
C ILE A 189 11.00 25.26 13.46
N PRO A 190 9.99 25.02 12.62
CA PRO A 190 10.04 25.36 11.19
C PRO A 190 10.02 26.87 10.91
N TYR A 191 9.54 27.67 11.86
CA TYR A 191 9.52 29.13 11.79
C TYR A 191 9.60 29.73 13.19
N THR A 192 10.08 30.97 13.27
CA THR A 192 10.32 31.68 14.54
C THR A 192 9.26 32.75 14.78
N VAL A 193 9.28 33.32 15.98
CA VAL A 193 8.43 34.45 16.36
C VAL A 193 8.75 35.67 15.51
N GLU A 194 10.02 35.87 15.20
CA GLU A 194 10.51 36.93 14.30
C GLU A 194 9.98 36.73 12.89
N SER A 195 9.93 35.48 12.40
CA SER A 195 9.34 35.13 11.12
C SER A 195 7.85 35.52 11.06
N VAL A 196 7.07 35.17 12.10
CA VAL A 196 5.64 35.52 12.19
C VAL A 196 5.46 37.04 12.27
N LYS A 197 6.26 37.73 13.10
CA LYS A 197 6.22 39.20 13.21
C LYS A 197 6.50 39.90 11.88
N ALA A 198 7.48 39.40 11.12
CA ALA A 198 7.82 39.92 9.81
C ALA A 198 6.71 39.64 8.78
N GLN A 199 6.17 38.42 8.75
CA GLN A 199 5.12 38.00 7.83
C GLN A 199 3.87 38.87 7.96
N PHE A 200 3.42 39.16 9.18
CA PHE A 200 2.19 39.92 9.43
C PHE A 200 2.42 41.39 9.78
N GLN A 201 3.67 41.87 9.69
CA GLN A 201 4.05 43.26 9.96
C GLN A 201 3.56 43.76 11.33
N LEU A 202 3.87 42.99 12.38
CA LEU A 202 3.36 43.23 13.75
C LEU A 202 3.97 44.45 14.47
N GLN A 203 4.27 45.53 13.76
CA GLN A 203 4.78 46.79 14.33
C GLN A 203 3.69 47.88 14.28
N ASP A 204 3.53 48.62 15.39
CA ASP A 204 2.70 49.83 15.57
C ASP A 204 1.16 49.74 15.68
N LYS A 205 0.52 48.56 15.56
CA LYS A 205 -0.94 48.38 15.86
C LYS A 205 -1.24 47.09 16.64
N PRO A 206 -2.28 47.07 17.51
CA PRO A 206 -2.75 45.83 18.15
C PRO A 206 -3.45 44.96 17.10
N ILE A 207 -2.69 44.10 16.44
CA ILE A 207 -3.21 43.10 15.49
C ILE A 207 -3.64 41.87 16.31
N PRO A 208 -4.94 41.55 16.40
CA PRO A 208 -5.36 40.27 16.96
C PRO A 208 -5.08 39.12 15.98
N VAL A 209 -4.65 37.99 16.51
CA VAL A 209 -4.77 36.71 15.81
C VAL A 209 -5.94 35.96 16.39
N LEU A 210 -6.69 35.33 15.51
CA LEU A 210 -7.65 34.33 15.89
C LEU A 210 -7.01 32.96 15.66
N CYS A 211 -6.60 32.35 16.77
CA CYS A 211 -5.92 31.06 16.80
C CYS A 211 -6.94 29.94 17.00
N ALA A 212 -7.13 29.20 15.91
CA ALA A 212 -7.62 27.83 15.84
C ALA A 212 -8.93 27.61 16.58
N PRO A 213 -10.05 28.13 16.04
CA PRO A 213 -11.33 27.57 16.43
C PRO A 213 -11.28 26.06 16.19
N SER A 214 -11.78 25.33 17.18
CA SER A 214 -12.07 23.90 17.08
C SER A 214 -13.10 23.68 15.97
N THR A 215 -13.37 22.42 15.65
CA THR A 215 -14.44 22.02 14.73
C THR A 215 -15.58 21.34 15.51
N GLY A 216 -16.80 21.37 14.97
CA GLY A 216 -17.99 20.72 15.51
C GLY A 216 -19.07 21.69 16.02
N GLU A 217 -19.99 21.20 16.84
CA GLU A 217 -21.18 21.95 17.25
C GLU A 217 -20.91 23.09 18.23
N THR A 218 -19.72 23.11 18.84
CA THR A 218 -19.41 23.99 19.98
C THR A 218 -18.37 25.07 19.67
N THR A 219 -17.94 25.17 18.41
CA THR A 219 -16.99 26.18 17.95
C THR A 219 -17.66 27.50 17.61
N LEU A 220 -16.91 28.60 17.74
CA LEU A 220 -17.35 29.92 17.25
C LEU A 220 -17.69 29.92 15.76
N LEU A 221 -17.19 28.94 15.00
CA LEU A 221 -17.50 28.76 13.57
C LEU A 221 -18.96 28.42 13.30
N GLN A 222 -19.76 28.06 14.31
CA GLN A 222 -21.20 27.89 14.16
C GLN A 222 -21.97 29.22 14.09
N HIS A 223 -21.34 30.36 14.39
CA HIS A 223 -22.03 31.62 14.70
C HIS A 223 -21.68 32.77 13.73
N ARG A 224 -22.44 32.88 12.63
CA ARG A 224 -22.22 33.90 11.58
C ARG A 224 -22.28 35.35 12.09
N ASN A 225 -23.16 35.65 13.04
CA ASN A 225 -23.29 36.99 13.63
C ASN A 225 -22.01 37.45 14.34
N LEU A 226 -21.33 36.55 15.06
CA LEU A 226 -20.03 36.84 15.68
C LEU A 226 -18.97 37.13 14.62
N LEU A 227 -18.93 36.33 13.55
CA LEU A 227 -17.99 36.50 12.44
C LEU A 227 -18.19 37.82 11.70
N GLU A 228 -19.44 38.21 11.45
CA GLU A 228 -19.81 39.49 10.84
C GLU A 228 -19.40 40.68 11.71
N TYR A 229 -19.52 40.56 13.03
CA TYR A 229 -19.04 41.59 13.95
C TYR A 229 -17.52 41.75 13.90
N LEU A 230 -16.75 40.65 13.90
CA LEU A 230 -15.29 40.71 13.72
C LEU A 230 -14.90 41.37 12.39
N LYS A 231 -15.64 41.07 11.31
CA LYS A 231 -15.42 41.68 10.00
C LYS A 231 -15.73 43.18 10.02
N LYS A 232 -16.80 43.60 10.69
CA LYS A 232 -17.12 45.02 10.89
C LYS A 232 -15.97 45.75 11.57
N LEU A 233 -15.42 45.20 12.66
CA LEU A 233 -14.27 45.80 13.35
C LEU A 233 -13.02 45.89 12.46
N GLN A 234 -12.83 44.92 11.56
CA GLN A 234 -11.76 44.96 10.56
C GLN A 234 -11.95 46.05 9.52
N ASP A 235 -13.17 46.21 9.01
CA ASP A 235 -13.52 47.20 7.99
C ASP A 235 -13.46 48.63 8.53
N GLU A 236 -13.78 48.82 9.81
CA GLU A 236 -13.62 50.08 10.54
C GLU A 236 -12.15 50.38 10.89
N GLY A 237 -11.24 49.44 10.61
CA GLY A 237 -9.80 49.60 10.85
C GLY A 237 -9.38 49.54 12.31
N ILE A 238 -10.28 49.09 13.21
CA ILE A 238 -10.04 48.94 14.65
C ILE A 238 -9.04 47.79 14.89
N TYR A 239 -9.24 46.68 14.20
CA TYR A 239 -8.40 45.48 14.29
C TYR A 239 -8.03 44.95 12.90
N LYS A 240 -6.94 44.20 12.81
CA LYS A 240 -6.63 43.36 11.65
C LYS A 240 -6.61 41.91 12.13
N PHE A 241 -7.52 41.07 11.65
CA PHE A 241 -7.61 39.67 12.10
C PHE A 241 -6.84 38.74 11.15
N VAL A 242 -5.98 37.92 11.74
CA VAL A 242 -5.30 36.81 11.06
C VAL A 242 -5.84 35.49 11.60
N TRP A 243 -6.20 34.57 10.72
CA TRP A 243 -6.82 33.29 11.10
C TRP A 243 -5.83 32.13 10.94
N LYS A 244 -5.55 31.44 12.05
CA LYS A 244 -4.81 30.18 12.06
C LYS A 244 -5.80 29.06 12.35
N PHE A 245 -6.26 28.26 11.38
CA PHE A 245 -7.25 27.23 11.67
C PHE A 245 -6.64 25.96 12.29
N HIS A 246 -7.47 25.18 12.98
CA HIS A 246 -7.17 23.77 13.23
C HIS A 246 -7.00 23.05 11.88
N PRO A 247 -6.01 22.13 11.72
CA PRO A 247 -5.76 21.47 10.43
C PRO A 247 -7.01 20.87 9.76
N ALA A 248 -7.91 20.27 10.56
CA ALA A 248 -9.20 19.70 10.12
C ALA A 248 -10.00 20.60 9.16
N VAL A 249 -9.94 21.91 9.38
CA VAL A 249 -10.70 22.91 8.62
C VAL A 249 -10.22 23.03 7.17
N TYR A 250 -8.96 22.71 6.89
CA TYR A 250 -8.37 22.84 5.56
C TYR A 250 -8.72 21.67 4.62
N ASN A 251 -9.42 20.64 5.13
CA ASN A 251 -9.78 19.46 4.36
C ASN A 251 -11.27 19.46 3.96
N PRO A 252 -11.60 19.84 2.71
CA PRO A 252 -12.99 19.91 2.26
C PRO A 252 -13.70 18.56 2.17
N LEU A 253 -12.98 17.43 2.21
CA LEU A 253 -13.56 16.07 2.28
C LEU A 253 -13.92 15.65 3.71
N GLY A 254 -13.54 16.44 4.71
CA GLY A 254 -13.79 16.17 6.12
C GLY A 254 -15.21 16.51 6.57
N TYR A 255 -15.87 17.46 5.91
CA TYR A 255 -17.22 17.90 6.22
C TYR A 255 -18.28 16.95 5.65
N ASP A 256 -19.22 16.52 6.48
CA ASP A 256 -20.45 15.87 6.01
C ASP A 256 -21.56 16.90 5.78
N GLU A 257 -21.90 17.13 4.50
CA GLU A 257 -22.98 18.05 4.13
C GLU A 257 -24.38 17.55 4.54
N SER A 258 -24.51 16.28 4.97
CA SER A 258 -25.74 15.73 5.52
C SER A 258 -26.02 16.22 6.96
N VAL A 259 -24.97 16.60 7.68
CA VAL A 259 -25.04 17.11 9.06
C VAL A 259 -25.16 18.63 9.04
N GLU A 260 -26.17 19.15 9.76
CA GLU A 260 -26.47 20.59 9.72
C GLU A 260 -25.33 21.45 10.30
N CYS A 261 -24.70 21.02 11.40
CA CYS A 261 -23.61 21.76 12.02
C CYS A 261 -22.37 21.83 11.11
N ASP A 262 -22.02 20.74 10.42
CA ASP A 262 -20.93 20.69 9.44
C ASP A 262 -21.21 21.61 8.25
N ARG A 263 -22.46 21.63 7.76
CA ARG A 263 -22.87 22.53 6.67
C ARG A 263 -22.74 24.00 7.07
N ILE A 264 -23.15 24.36 8.29
CA ILE A 264 -23.03 25.73 8.82
C ILE A 264 -21.55 26.11 8.99
N GLU A 265 -20.76 25.23 9.61
CA GLU A 265 -19.33 25.43 9.82
C GLU A 265 -18.62 25.66 8.50
N LYS A 266 -18.82 24.77 7.51
CA LYS A 266 -18.23 24.87 6.18
C LYS A 266 -18.57 26.20 5.51
N ALA A 267 -19.84 26.62 5.53
CA ALA A 267 -20.26 27.89 4.94
C ALA A 267 -19.62 29.11 5.64
N ASN A 268 -19.35 29.01 6.93
CA ASN A 268 -18.66 30.05 7.70
C ASN A 268 -17.15 30.06 7.44
N VAL A 269 -16.52 28.89 7.34
CA VAL A 269 -15.11 28.73 6.97
C VAL A 269 -14.85 29.28 5.57
N GLU A 270 -15.67 28.90 4.58
CA GLU A 270 -15.57 29.43 3.21
C GLU A 270 -15.71 30.94 3.17
N TRP A 271 -16.62 31.50 3.98
CA TRP A 271 -16.77 32.94 4.11
C TRP A 271 -15.54 33.58 4.77
N ILE A 272 -14.93 32.97 5.78
CA ILE A 272 -13.71 33.49 6.40
C ILE A 272 -12.58 33.54 5.37
N PHE A 273 -12.38 32.50 4.57
CA PHE A 273 -11.38 32.48 3.50
C PHE A 273 -11.56 33.62 2.47
N GLN A 274 -12.79 34.11 2.28
CA GLN A 274 -13.09 35.23 1.38
C GLN A 274 -12.86 36.61 2.01
N HIS A 275 -12.87 36.71 3.35
CA HIS A 275 -12.96 38.00 4.04
C HIS A 275 -11.78 38.31 4.97
N PHE A 276 -10.92 37.32 5.27
CA PHE A 276 -9.80 37.47 6.19
C PHE A 276 -8.50 36.88 5.65
N GLU A 277 -7.38 37.29 6.25
CA GLU A 277 -6.07 36.69 6.02
C GLU A 277 -5.97 35.37 6.78
N VAL A 278 -5.77 34.26 6.06
CA VAL A 278 -5.67 32.91 6.63
C VAL A 278 -4.24 32.38 6.46
N THR A 279 -3.67 31.82 7.52
CA THR A 279 -2.32 31.23 7.50
C THR A 279 -2.27 29.95 6.68
N ARG A 280 -1.06 29.46 6.38
CA ARG A 280 -0.88 28.20 5.67
C ARG A 280 -1.20 26.99 6.56
N GLU A 281 -1.78 25.96 5.94
CA GLU A 281 -2.07 24.66 6.57
C GLU A 281 -0.78 23.97 7.06
N ASP A 282 0.30 24.08 6.29
CA ASP A 282 1.60 23.40 6.51
C ASP A 282 2.53 24.13 7.50
N GLU A 283 2.00 25.06 8.28
CA GLU A 283 2.69 25.71 9.39
C GLU A 283 2.18 25.16 10.75
N PRO A 284 2.43 23.91 11.14
CA PRO A 284 1.65 23.27 12.20
C PRO A 284 2.00 23.73 13.64
N CYS A 285 3.12 24.45 13.85
CA CYS A 285 3.59 24.86 15.19
C CYS A 285 2.92 26.15 15.73
N LEU A 286 1.93 26.02 16.61
CA LEU A 286 1.17 27.16 17.15
C LEU A 286 1.97 28.13 18.06
N LEU A 287 3.09 27.70 18.66
CA LEU A 287 3.79 28.49 19.69
C LEU A 287 4.31 29.86 19.19
N PRO A 288 4.99 29.97 18.03
CA PRO A 288 5.47 31.27 17.55
C PRO A 288 4.33 32.24 17.25
N PHE A 289 3.18 31.74 16.78
CA PHE A 289 1.97 32.54 16.60
C PHE A 289 1.45 33.07 17.93
N VAL A 290 1.21 32.18 18.90
CA VAL A 290 0.67 32.57 20.20
C VAL A 290 1.58 33.55 20.93
N GLU A 291 2.91 33.44 20.78
CA GLU A 291 3.84 34.42 21.33
C GLU A 291 3.86 35.76 20.56
N ALA A 292 3.83 35.73 19.23
CA ALA A 292 3.94 36.93 18.40
C ALA A 292 2.75 37.89 18.59
N PHE A 293 1.53 37.36 18.77
CA PHE A 293 0.32 38.18 18.79
C PHE A 293 -0.13 38.56 20.21
N PRO A 294 -0.46 39.83 20.49
CA PRO A 294 -0.82 40.29 21.84
C PRO A 294 -2.25 39.91 22.27
N ILE A 295 -3.15 39.69 21.31
CA ILE A 295 -4.55 39.34 21.52
C ILE A 295 -4.81 38.01 20.80
N ILE A 296 -5.31 37.02 21.54
CA ILE A 296 -5.57 35.66 21.06
C ILE A 296 -7.06 35.38 21.19
N PHE A 297 -7.73 35.12 20.06
CA PHE A 297 -9.08 34.58 20.05
C PHE A 297 -9.05 33.07 19.84
N CYS A 298 -9.87 32.32 20.57
CA CYS A 298 -9.95 30.87 20.47
C CYS A 298 -11.24 30.32 21.10
N ASP A 299 -11.52 29.03 20.91
CA ASP A 299 -12.58 28.35 21.67
C ASP A 299 -12.06 27.93 23.05
N LEU A 300 -12.89 28.09 24.09
CA LEU A 300 -12.56 27.71 25.47
C LEU A 300 -12.26 26.21 25.62
N HIS A 301 -12.85 25.37 24.76
CA HIS A 301 -12.70 23.90 24.79
C HIS A 301 -11.52 23.37 23.96
N SER A 302 -10.77 24.26 23.30
CA SER A 302 -9.51 23.93 22.61
C SER A 302 -8.32 23.88 23.57
N SER A 303 -7.16 23.42 23.09
CA SER A 303 -5.90 23.51 23.85
C SER A 303 -5.26 24.90 23.83
N VAL A 304 -5.74 25.80 22.96
CA VAL A 304 -5.15 27.13 22.71
C VAL A 304 -5.13 28.01 23.97
N PRO A 305 -6.20 28.13 24.78
CA PRO A 305 -6.16 28.90 26.03
C PRO A 305 -5.03 28.49 26.98
N PHE A 306 -4.76 27.19 27.07
CA PHE A 306 -3.70 26.65 27.93
C PHE A 306 -2.32 26.89 27.34
N ILE A 307 -2.17 26.75 26.02
CA ILE A 307 -0.93 27.12 25.32
C ILE A 307 -0.63 28.61 25.53
N ALA A 308 -1.63 29.47 25.35
CA ALA A 308 -1.50 30.92 25.53
C ALA A 308 -1.18 31.32 26.98
N SER A 309 -1.63 30.56 27.97
CA SER A 309 -1.31 30.84 29.38
C SER A 309 0.19 30.81 29.68
N TYR A 310 0.99 30.05 28.92
CA TYR A 310 2.45 30.06 29.06
C TYR A 310 3.06 31.44 28.74
N PHE A 311 2.51 32.11 27.73
CA PHE A 311 2.99 33.42 27.28
C PHE A 311 2.32 34.59 28.00
N SER A 312 1.55 34.32 29.06
CA SER A 312 0.89 35.35 29.85
C SER A 312 1.90 36.30 30.52
N PRO A 313 1.56 37.58 30.72
CA PRO A 313 0.23 38.16 30.53
C PRO A 313 -0.16 38.39 29.06
N LYS A 314 -1.35 37.90 28.66
CA LYS A 314 -1.92 38.06 27.30
C LYS A 314 -3.41 38.37 27.36
N ALA A 315 -3.92 39.01 26.31
CA ALA A 315 -5.36 39.19 26.12
C ALA A 315 -5.93 37.93 25.44
N ILE A 316 -6.43 36.98 26.21
CA ILE A 316 -6.99 35.73 25.70
C ILE A 316 -8.52 35.83 25.73
N VAL A 317 -9.16 35.82 24.57
CA VAL A 317 -10.61 36.01 24.39
C VAL A 317 -11.22 34.70 23.89
N CYS A 318 -12.02 34.07 24.74
CA CYS A 318 -12.51 32.70 24.55
C CYS A 318 -14.02 32.66 24.30
N TYR A 319 -14.42 32.03 23.19
CA TYR A 319 -15.80 31.64 22.97
C TYR A 319 -16.16 30.42 23.82
N TRP A 320 -17.34 30.42 24.44
CA TRP A 320 -17.87 29.32 25.25
C TRP A 320 -19.29 28.96 24.84
N ASN A 321 -19.53 27.70 24.50
CA ASN A 321 -20.86 27.10 24.34
C ASN A 321 -21.07 26.01 25.40
N ASP A 322 -22.20 26.07 26.11
CA ASP A 322 -22.56 25.21 27.25
C ASP A 322 -23.35 23.94 26.84
N ALA A 323 -23.64 23.78 25.54
CA ALA A 323 -24.61 22.81 25.03
C ALA A 323 -24.31 21.32 25.34
N ASP A 324 -23.05 20.93 25.57
CA ASP A 324 -22.68 19.50 25.75
C ASP A 324 -21.64 19.22 26.84
N TYR A 325 -21.26 20.23 27.63
CA TYR A 325 -20.11 20.09 28.52
C TYR A 325 -20.49 20.39 29.95
N GLU A 326 -20.66 19.35 30.76
CA GLU A 326 -20.44 19.49 32.20
C GLU A 326 -19.10 20.20 32.37
N VAL A 327 -19.09 21.36 33.03
CA VAL A 327 -17.84 21.97 33.51
C VAL A 327 -17.07 20.84 34.17
N PRO A 328 -15.88 20.42 33.65
CA PRO A 328 -15.14 19.34 34.29
C PRO A 328 -15.02 19.70 35.76
N ALA A 329 -15.51 18.85 36.66
CA ALA A 329 -15.53 19.14 38.08
C ALA A 329 -14.12 19.59 38.50
N GLY A 330 -13.96 20.90 38.75
CA GLY A 330 -12.65 21.49 39.02
C GLY A 330 -11.95 22.24 37.87
N ARG A 331 -12.63 22.78 36.84
CA ARG A 331 -12.06 23.94 36.12
C ARG A 331 -11.78 25.02 37.15
N ASP A 332 -10.49 25.20 37.44
CA ASP A 332 -10.03 26.12 38.48
C ASP A 332 -10.58 27.52 38.17
N GLN A 333 -11.32 28.11 39.10
CA GLN A 333 -11.76 29.50 38.97
C GLN A 333 -10.56 30.44 38.74
N ALA A 334 -9.36 30.04 39.22
CA ALA A 334 -8.11 30.72 38.91
C ALA A 334 -7.73 30.69 37.42
N PHE A 335 -8.12 29.66 36.67
CA PHE A 335 -7.89 29.61 35.22
C PHE A 335 -8.82 30.57 34.47
N LEU A 336 -10.12 30.50 34.74
CA LEU A 336 -11.11 31.37 34.08
C LEU A 336 -10.88 32.85 34.40
N ALA A 337 -10.39 33.17 35.61
CA ALA A 337 -10.01 34.54 35.99
C ALA A 337 -8.87 35.13 35.13
N ASN A 338 -8.14 34.30 34.39
CA ASN A 338 -7.06 34.74 33.50
C ASN A 338 -7.53 34.96 32.05
N LEU A 339 -8.80 34.75 31.74
CA LEU A 339 -9.36 34.78 30.39
C LEU A 339 -10.52 35.79 30.28
N HIS A 340 -10.75 36.32 29.08
CA HIS A 340 -12.02 36.98 28.73
C HIS A 340 -12.93 35.93 28.11
N VAL A 341 -14.07 35.62 28.72
CA VAL A 341 -14.99 34.58 28.21
C VAL A 341 -16.29 35.23 27.76
N TYR A 342 -16.80 34.80 26.61
CA TYR A 342 -18.10 35.24 26.09
C TYR A 342 -18.86 34.07 25.45
N GLN A 343 -20.18 34.19 25.43
CA GLN A 343 -21.08 33.20 24.81
C GLN A 343 -21.89 33.82 23.66
N GLU A 344 -22.16 35.12 23.72
CA GLU A 344 -23.05 35.80 22.78
C GLU A 344 -22.42 37.11 22.30
N LEU A 345 -23.01 37.69 21.24
CA LEU A 345 -22.53 38.92 20.62
C LEU A 345 -22.38 40.06 21.63
N ASP A 346 -23.39 40.33 22.46
CA ASP A 346 -23.34 41.41 23.46
C ASP A 346 -22.14 41.29 24.42
N GLY A 347 -21.78 40.06 24.79
CA GLY A 347 -20.61 39.78 25.63
C GLY A 347 -19.29 40.08 24.90
N LEU A 348 -19.22 39.71 23.61
CA LEU A 348 -18.08 40.03 22.76
C LEU A 348 -17.95 41.54 22.54
N GLU A 349 -19.06 42.24 22.26
CA GLU A 349 -19.10 43.70 22.12
C GLU A 349 -18.66 44.40 23.40
N HIS A 350 -19.04 43.87 24.57
CA HIS A 350 -18.60 44.40 25.86
C HIS A 350 -17.08 44.28 26.04
N ILE A 351 -16.49 43.15 25.62
CA ILE A 351 -15.03 42.92 25.68
C ILE A 351 -14.29 43.82 24.68
N LEU A 352 -14.85 44.02 23.48
CA LEU A 352 -14.20 44.68 22.35
C LEU A 352 -14.65 46.12 22.06
N ALA A 353 -15.38 46.77 22.98
CA ALA A 353 -15.94 48.11 22.79
C ALA A 353 -14.94 49.09 22.13
N ALA A 354 -15.43 49.89 21.18
CA ALA A 354 -14.70 50.56 20.08
C ALA A 354 -13.34 51.26 20.36
N ASP A 355 -12.99 51.56 21.61
CA ASP A 355 -11.73 52.22 22.00
C ASP A 355 -10.85 51.38 22.96
N LYS A 356 -11.22 50.13 23.26
CA LYS A 356 -10.58 49.29 24.28
C LYS A 356 -9.95 48.05 23.66
N VAL A 357 -8.61 48.01 23.69
CA VAL A 357 -7.85 46.76 23.58
C VAL A 357 -8.13 45.91 24.82
N PRO A 358 -8.54 44.64 24.68
CA PRO A 358 -8.78 43.77 25.83
C PRO A 358 -7.53 43.71 26.73
N LYS A 359 -7.75 43.77 28.04
CA LYS A 359 -6.66 43.79 29.01
C LYS A 359 -5.89 42.47 28.97
N ALA A 360 -4.57 42.53 28.99
CA ALA A 360 -3.74 41.35 29.22
C ALA A 360 -3.87 40.85 30.67
N MET A 361 -4.12 39.56 30.85
CA MET A 361 -4.37 38.91 32.14
C MET A 361 -3.54 37.63 32.28
N GLY A 362 -3.57 37.02 33.47
CA GLY A 362 -2.89 35.77 33.76
C GLY A 362 -1.43 35.89 34.17
N ASP A 363 -0.93 34.79 34.74
CA ASP A 363 0.46 34.62 35.17
C ASP A 363 0.99 33.25 34.71
N ARG A 364 2.24 33.23 34.22
CA ARG A 364 2.92 32.00 33.76
C ARG A 364 3.03 30.93 34.87
N SER A 365 3.03 31.33 36.14
CA SER A 365 3.06 30.41 37.27
C SER A 365 1.86 29.46 37.28
N PHE A 366 0.72 29.87 36.73
CA PHE A 366 -0.43 28.99 36.57
C PHE A 366 -0.06 27.81 35.65
N PHE A 367 0.53 28.09 34.48
CA PHE A 367 0.99 27.03 33.57
C PHE A 367 1.97 26.09 34.28
N TRP A 368 2.99 26.63 34.97
CA TRP A 368 3.97 25.81 35.69
C TRP A 368 3.36 24.98 36.81
N SER A 369 2.33 25.50 37.49
CA SER A 369 1.63 24.72 38.53
C SER A 369 0.92 23.48 37.95
N GLN A 370 0.53 23.54 36.68
CA GLN A 370 -0.18 22.45 36.01
C GLN A 370 0.75 21.46 35.30
N TYR A 371 1.82 21.95 34.66
CA TYR A 371 2.68 21.15 33.76
C TYR A 371 4.17 21.13 34.15
N GLY A 372 4.56 21.86 35.19
CA GLY A 372 5.96 22.06 35.54
C GLY A 372 6.69 23.04 34.61
N HIS A 373 7.99 23.20 34.86
CA HIS A 373 8.85 24.05 34.04
C HIS A 373 9.20 23.38 32.72
N VAL A 374 9.12 24.16 31.65
CA VAL A 374 9.57 23.74 30.32
C VAL A 374 11.01 24.16 30.12
N ASP A 375 11.87 23.24 29.70
CA ASP A 375 13.29 23.48 29.46
C ASP A 375 13.89 22.68 28.29
N GLY A 376 13.06 21.99 27.49
CA GLY A 376 13.50 21.22 26.33
C GLY A 376 13.80 19.75 26.65
N ASN A 377 13.66 19.30 27.90
CA ASN A 377 13.89 17.90 28.29
C ASN A 377 12.59 17.10 28.45
N GLU A 378 11.46 17.62 28.01
CA GLU A 378 10.14 17.04 28.25
C GLU A 378 9.99 15.63 27.67
N VAL A 379 10.63 15.33 26.54
CA VAL A 379 10.64 13.98 25.94
C VAL A 379 11.28 12.94 26.87
N GLY A 380 12.44 13.25 27.46
CA GLY A 380 13.10 12.35 28.42
C GLY A 380 12.29 12.18 29.71
N ARG A 381 11.62 13.25 30.17
CA ARG A 381 10.69 13.19 31.31
C ARG A 381 9.50 12.29 31.02
N PHE A 382 8.90 12.43 29.84
CA PHE A 382 7.80 11.57 29.39
C PHE A 382 8.24 10.11 29.30
N ALA A 383 9.37 9.83 28.63
CA ALA A 383 9.93 8.48 28.53
C ALA A 383 10.22 7.84 29.90
N SER A 384 10.73 8.63 30.85
CA SER A 384 10.98 8.20 32.23
C SER A 384 9.68 7.84 32.96
N LEU A 385 8.62 8.65 32.80
CA LEU A 385 7.30 8.37 33.37
C LEU A 385 6.64 7.14 32.75
N CYS A 386 6.84 6.92 31.44
CA CYS A 386 6.37 5.74 30.74
C CYS A 386 7.26 4.49 30.97
N GLY A 387 8.34 4.61 31.74
CA GLY A 387 9.24 3.51 32.05
C GLY A 387 9.88 2.88 30.82
N TRP A 388 10.31 3.68 29.83
CA TRP A 388 10.94 3.16 28.63
C TRP A 388 12.28 2.47 28.91
N PRO A 389 12.68 1.45 28.13
CA PRO A 389 13.88 0.67 28.39
C PRO A 389 15.14 1.49 28.11
N ARG A 390 16.10 1.42 29.04
CA ARG A 390 17.37 2.17 28.95
C ARG A 390 18.49 1.38 28.29
N GLN A 391 19.48 2.07 27.72
CA GLN A 391 20.64 1.46 27.07
C GLN A 391 21.41 0.49 27.99
N ALA A 392 21.71 0.89 29.22
CA ALA A 392 22.47 0.07 30.18
C ALA A 392 21.75 -1.23 30.62
N GLU A 393 20.43 -1.31 30.46
CA GLU A 393 19.64 -2.53 30.76
C GLU A 393 19.61 -3.51 29.57
N SER A 394 20.02 -3.05 28.38
CA SER A 394 20.20 -3.90 27.18
C SER A 394 21.62 -4.45 27.02
N GLU A 395 22.59 -3.96 27.79
CA GLU A 395 24.01 -4.35 27.71
C GLU A 395 24.35 -5.67 28.41
N THR A 396 23.50 -6.17 29.32
CA THR A 396 23.72 -7.48 29.97
C THR A 396 23.65 -8.69 29.02
N VAL A 397 23.33 -8.49 27.73
CA VAL A 397 23.22 -9.57 26.72
C VAL A 397 24.31 -9.49 25.64
N VAL A 398 25.18 -8.45 25.61
CA VAL A 398 26.07 -8.17 24.46
C VAL A 398 27.54 -8.55 24.69
N ALA A 399 27.86 -9.36 25.71
CA ALA A 399 29.25 -9.73 26.01
C ALA A 399 29.84 -10.84 25.11
N ASN A 400 29.04 -11.52 24.27
CA ASN A 400 29.52 -12.57 23.37
C ASN A 400 29.03 -12.30 21.94
N GLY A 401 29.93 -11.97 21.01
CA GLY A 401 29.63 -11.56 19.63
C GLY A 401 28.40 -12.23 19.01
N LYS A 402 27.41 -11.42 18.61
CA LYS A 402 26.09 -11.89 18.15
C LYS A 402 26.20 -12.70 16.84
N LEU A 403 25.62 -13.91 16.85
CA LEU A 403 25.02 -14.46 15.65
C LEU A 403 23.93 -13.49 15.17
N ALA A 404 23.86 -13.21 13.87
CA ALA A 404 22.68 -12.59 13.28
C ALA A 404 21.46 -13.49 13.57
N VAL A 405 20.47 -12.97 14.30
CA VAL A 405 19.23 -13.70 14.59
C VAL A 405 18.25 -13.41 13.47
N ASP A 406 17.99 -14.40 12.61
CA ASP A 406 16.99 -14.28 11.56
C ASP A 406 15.59 -14.41 12.15
N LEU A 407 14.80 -13.33 12.07
CA LEU A 407 13.41 -13.27 12.53
C LEU A 407 12.39 -13.48 11.39
N ALA A 408 12.83 -13.59 10.13
CA ALA A 408 11.93 -13.78 8.98
C ALA A 408 10.95 -14.97 9.15
N PRO A 409 11.34 -16.12 9.77
CA PRO A 409 10.41 -17.22 10.02
C PRO A 409 9.21 -16.85 10.91
N LEU A 410 9.33 -15.81 11.76
CA LEU A 410 8.28 -15.39 12.68
C LEU A 410 7.22 -14.49 12.04
N PHE A 411 7.51 -13.89 10.87
CA PHE A 411 6.63 -12.91 10.24
C PHE A 411 5.23 -13.46 9.97
N ARG A 412 5.12 -14.62 9.31
CA ARG A 412 3.82 -15.23 8.98
C ARG A 412 3.04 -15.66 10.24
N PRO A 413 3.65 -16.36 11.21
CA PRO A 413 3.00 -16.66 12.49
C PRO A 413 2.51 -15.41 13.23
N ALA A 414 3.34 -14.37 13.32
CA ALA A 414 3.00 -13.12 14.00
C ALA A 414 1.84 -12.39 13.31
N LEU A 415 1.87 -12.31 11.97
CA LEU A 415 0.79 -11.70 11.19
C LEU A 415 -0.53 -12.45 11.39
N ALA A 416 -0.52 -13.77 11.24
CA ALA A 416 -1.72 -14.58 11.40
C ALA A 416 -2.29 -14.50 12.82
N ALA A 417 -1.43 -14.50 13.86
CA ALA A 417 -1.86 -14.35 15.24
C ALA A 417 -2.46 -12.97 15.53
N THR A 418 -1.86 -11.92 14.99
CA THR A 418 -2.32 -10.54 15.17
C THR A 418 -3.64 -10.30 14.46
N VAL A 419 -3.83 -10.84 13.25
CA VAL A 419 -5.12 -10.78 12.54
C VAL A 419 -6.22 -11.45 13.36
N ARG A 420 -5.99 -12.66 13.90
CA ARG A 420 -6.99 -13.32 14.76
C ARG A 420 -7.32 -12.53 16.02
N ALA A 421 -6.31 -11.91 16.64
CA ALA A 421 -6.52 -11.07 17.82
C ALA A 421 -7.36 -9.83 17.48
N TRP A 422 -7.11 -9.24 16.29
CA TRP A 422 -7.89 -8.12 15.78
C TRP A 422 -9.34 -8.50 15.44
N ASP A 423 -9.56 -9.62 14.77
CA ASP A 423 -10.91 -10.14 14.48
C ASP A 423 -11.72 -10.31 15.76
N LYS A 424 -11.09 -10.82 16.83
CA LYS A 424 -11.73 -10.95 18.14
C LYS A 424 -12.12 -9.61 18.75
N ILE A 425 -11.25 -8.59 18.67
CA ILE A 425 -11.56 -7.23 19.15
C ILE A 425 -12.79 -6.67 18.41
N LEU A 426 -12.88 -6.91 17.10
CA LEU A 426 -14.02 -6.49 16.28
C LEU A 426 -15.31 -7.23 16.65
N GLU A 427 -15.25 -8.54 16.88
CA GLU A 427 -16.41 -9.33 17.33
C GLU A 427 -16.93 -8.85 18.69
N GLU A 428 -16.03 -8.60 19.64
CA GLU A 428 -16.37 -8.08 20.98
C GLU A 428 -17.03 -6.68 20.88
N ALA A 429 -16.52 -5.82 19.99
CA ALA A 429 -17.11 -4.51 19.71
C ALA A 429 -18.54 -4.61 19.15
N GLN A 430 -18.76 -5.49 18.18
CA GLN A 430 -20.08 -5.72 17.57
C GLN A 430 -21.09 -6.25 18.61
N GLU A 431 -20.66 -7.16 19.49
CA GLU A 431 -21.52 -7.73 20.53
C GLU A 431 -21.86 -6.72 21.63
N LEU A 432 -20.91 -5.88 22.03
CA LEU A 432 -21.14 -4.80 23.00
C LEU A 432 -22.24 -3.86 22.50
N LYS A 433 -22.17 -3.47 21.21
CA LYS A 433 -23.19 -2.62 20.58
C LYS A 433 -24.57 -3.30 20.55
N ARG A 434 -24.62 -4.59 20.22
CA ARG A 434 -25.88 -5.36 20.19
C ARG A 434 -26.56 -5.41 21.56
N THR A 435 -25.79 -5.40 22.64
CA THR A 435 -26.27 -5.62 24.00
C THR A 435 -26.45 -4.33 24.82
N LYS A 436 -25.80 -3.23 24.42
CA LYS A 436 -25.91 -1.90 25.03
C LYS A 436 -25.85 -0.80 23.96
N PRO A 437 -26.96 -0.54 23.24
CA PRO A 437 -27.03 0.61 22.34
C PRO A 437 -27.00 1.90 23.17
N ASP A 438 -25.95 2.70 23.04
CA ASP A 438 -25.86 4.02 23.67
C ASP A 438 -26.71 5.02 22.85
N PRO A 439 -27.68 5.74 23.44
CA PRO A 439 -28.54 6.68 22.72
C PRO A 439 -27.82 7.94 22.20
N GLY A 440 -26.53 8.13 22.47
CA GLY A 440 -25.75 9.31 22.06
C GLY A 440 -24.62 9.07 21.06
N GLU A 441 -24.47 7.87 20.49
CA GLU A 441 -23.41 7.61 19.49
C GLU A 441 -23.87 7.92 18.05
N ASP A 442 -23.04 8.70 17.35
CA ASP A 442 -23.17 9.04 15.92
C ASP A 442 -23.23 7.78 15.03
N PRO A 443 -24.33 7.55 14.29
CA PRO A 443 -24.50 6.43 13.37
C PRO A 443 -23.47 6.36 12.23
N GLU A 444 -22.72 7.43 11.94
CA GLU A 444 -21.74 7.47 10.84
C GLU A 444 -20.33 6.97 11.20
N CYS A 445 -19.97 6.93 12.49
CA CYS A 445 -18.66 6.44 12.91
C CYS A 445 -18.48 4.93 12.60
N GLU A 446 -19.59 4.22 12.41
CA GLU A 446 -19.65 2.78 12.16
C GLU A 446 -19.31 2.33 10.74
N VAL A 447 -19.37 3.24 9.75
CA VAL A 447 -19.04 2.88 8.37
C VAL A 447 -17.56 3.09 8.09
N LYS A 448 -16.92 4.09 8.70
CA LYS A 448 -15.48 4.36 8.54
C LYS A 448 -14.60 3.38 9.35
N LEU A 449 -15.11 2.85 10.48
CA LEU A 449 -14.46 1.77 11.25
C LEU A 449 -14.63 0.38 10.62
N ALA A 450 -15.70 0.12 9.86
CA ALA A 450 -15.96 -1.18 9.24
C ALA A 450 -15.53 -1.30 7.75
N MET A 451 -15.32 -0.21 6.99
CA MET A 451 -15.16 -0.29 5.53
C MET A 451 -13.76 -0.06 4.93
N GLY A 452 -12.69 0.06 5.71
CA GLY A 452 -11.36 0.25 5.08
C GLY A 452 -10.11 0.04 5.91
N LEU A 453 -10.21 -0.13 7.24
CA LEU A 453 -9.06 -0.11 8.14
C LEU A 453 -8.02 -1.20 7.89
N PHE A 454 -8.46 -2.39 7.44
CA PHE A 454 -7.61 -3.58 7.33
C PHE A 454 -8.00 -4.46 6.13
N LYS A 455 -8.43 -3.89 4.99
CA LYS A 455 -8.82 -4.71 3.82
C LYS A 455 -7.67 -5.54 3.21
N ASP A 456 -6.42 -5.30 3.62
CA ASP A 456 -5.27 -6.16 3.31
C ASP A 456 -5.21 -7.46 4.16
N THR A 457 -6.18 -7.73 5.05
CA THR A 457 -6.23 -8.95 5.88
C THR A 457 -7.18 -10.03 5.34
N GLN A 458 -7.38 -10.16 4.02
CA GLN A 458 -8.06 -11.35 3.47
C GLN A 458 -7.20 -12.63 3.60
N LEU A 459 -6.98 -13.05 4.84
CA LEU A 459 -6.58 -14.40 5.24
C LEU A 459 -7.69 -14.96 6.12
N HIS A 460 -8.90 -15.14 5.57
CA HIS A 460 -9.83 -16.08 6.19
C HIS A 460 -9.25 -17.48 6.07
N PRO A 461 -9.01 -18.20 7.18
CA PRO A 461 -8.71 -19.62 7.11
C PRO A 461 -10.02 -20.34 6.76
N ARG A 462 -10.13 -20.88 5.53
CA ARG A 462 -11.09 -21.98 5.35
C ARG A 462 -10.59 -23.15 6.19
N SER A 463 -11.42 -23.52 7.16
CA SER A 463 -11.28 -24.62 8.09
C SER A 463 -10.77 -25.90 7.44
N SER A 464 -9.84 -26.55 8.14
CA SER A 464 -9.52 -27.98 8.16
C SER A 464 -10.03 -28.85 7.00
N VAL A 465 -9.07 -29.35 6.23
CA VAL A 465 -9.21 -30.53 5.38
C VAL A 465 -9.67 -31.73 6.24
N THR A 466 -10.89 -32.21 6.01
CA THR A 466 -11.28 -33.58 6.33
C THR A 466 -11.63 -34.30 5.03
N ASN A 467 -11.03 -35.47 4.88
CA ASN A 467 -11.16 -36.38 3.76
C ASN A 467 -12.62 -36.69 3.39
N GLY A 468 -12.88 -36.76 2.08
CA GLY A 468 -13.85 -37.68 1.51
C GLY A 468 -15.26 -37.12 1.22
N THR A 469 -15.62 -37.25 -0.06
CA THR A 469 -16.98 -37.43 -0.62
C THR A 469 -17.87 -36.20 -0.85
N THR A 470 -18.16 -35.99 -2.14
CA THR A 470 -19.35 -35.39 -2.76
C THR A 470 -19.73 -33.97 -2.38
N VAL A 471 -19.44 -33.06 -3.32
CA VAL A 471 -19.88 -31.66 -3.35
C VAL A 471 -21.40 -31.58 -3.47
N SER A 472 -22.04 -31.00 -2.45
CA SER A 472 -23.38 -30.43 -2.51
C SER A 472 -23.28 -28.94 -2.17
N SER A 473 -23.98 -28.14 -2.96
CA SER A 473 -23.92 -26.70 -3.11
C SER A 473 -24.30 -25.90 -1.84
N THR A 474 -23.72 -24.71 -1.70
CA THR A 474 -24.17 -23.63 -0.80
C THR A 474 -24.54 -22.41 -1.67
N PRO A 475 -25.53 -21.58 -1.28
CA PRO A 475 -26.33 -20.80 -2.22
C PRO A 475 -25.84 -19.35 -2.39
N GLY A 476 -26.01 -18.82 -3.60
CA GLY A 476 -25.90 -17.38 -3.87
C GLY A 476 -25.13 -16.96 -5.13
N THR A 477 -24.88 -17.83 -6.10
CA THR A 477 -24.37 -17.42 -7.43
C THR A 477 -25.41 -17.73 -8.47
N ALA A 478 -25.94 -16.72 -9.16
CA ALA A 478 -26.63 -16.94 -10.42
C ALA A 478 -25.72 -17.79 -11.31
N THR A 479 -26.17 -18.99 -11.67
CA THR A 479 -25.44 -19.89 -12.58
C THR A 479 -25.20 -19.13 -13.88
N ALA A 480 -23.94 -18.89 -14.22
CA ALA A 480 -23.58 -18.26 -15.49
C ALA A 480 -24.24 -19.02 -16.63
N ASP A 481 -24.96 -18.31 -17.51
CA ASP A 481 -25.61 -18.93 -18.67
C ASP A 481 -24.52 -19.35 -19.67
N PRO A 482 -24.29 -20.66 -19.90
CA PRO A 482 -23.25 -21.12 -20.81
C PRO A 482 -23.39 -20.53 -22.22
N ALA A 483 -24.61 -20.16 -22.62
CA ALA A 483 -24.91 -19.56 -23.90
C ALA A 483 -24.39 -18.11 -24.04
N ARG A 484 -24.03 -17.45 -22.94
CA ARG A 484 -23.48 -16.08 -22.88
C ARG A 484 -22.01 -16.03 -22.48
N THR A 485 -21.42 -17.18 -22.16
CA THR A 485 -20.02 -17.24 -21.73
C THR A 485 -19.04 -17.41 -22.88
N VAL A 486 -17.82 -16.93 -22.67
CA VAL A 486 -16.65 -17.21 -23.52
C VAL A 486 -15.44 -17.51 -22.67
N LYS A 487 -14.59 -18.44 -23.14
CA LYS A 487 -13.29 -18.73 -22.55
C LYS A 487 -12.16 -18.28 -23.46
N VAL A 488 -11.31 -17.39 -22.94
CA VAL A 488 -10.21 -16.75 -23.68
C VAL A 488 -8.89 -17.13 -23.02
N MET A 489 -7.95 -17.64 -23.81
CA MET A 489 -6.67 -18.16 -23.32
C MET A 489 -5.47 -17.37 -23.87
N SER A 490 -4.46 -17.15 -23.04
CA SER A 490 -3.10 -16.76 -23.44
C SER A 490 -2.16 -17.93 -23.26
N PHE A 491 -1.35 -18.24 -24.28
CA PHE A 491 -0.37 -19.33 -24.19
C PHE A 491 0.88 -19.06 -25.04
N ASN A 492 1.99 -18.75 -24.37
CA ASN A 492 3.30 -18.77 -25.00
C ASN A 492 3.77 -20.23 -25.13
N LEU A 493 4.03 -20.66 -26.38
CA LEU A 493 4.38 -22.05 -26.69
C LEU A 493 5.87 -22.35 -26.59
N TRP A 494 6.73 -21.32 -26.67
CA TRP A 494 8.19 -21.43 -26.65
C TRP A 494 8.78 -22.45 -27.62
N TRP A 495 8.23 -22.56 -28.83
CA TRP A 495 8.73 -23.54 -29.80
C TRP A 495 10.05 -23.12 -30.49
N GLY A 496 10.68 -22.04 -30.06
CA GLY A 496 11.70 -21.33 -30.83
C GLY A 496 13.15 -21.40 -30.34
N SER A 497 13.54 -22.18 -29.32
CA SER A 497 14.87 -22.09 -28.66
C SER A 497 15.55 -23.45 -28.33
N GLU A 498 16.84 -23.40 -27.93
CA GLU A 498 17.86 -24.46 -27.83
C GLU A 498 17.51 -25.78 -27.08
N GLY A 499 16.36 -25.86 -26.41
CA GLY A 499 15.95 -27.02 -25.62
C GLY A 499 14.99 -27.97 -26.34
N CYS A 500 14.17 -27.47 -27.26
CA CYS A 500 13.05 -28.25 -27.80
C CYS A 500 13.33 -28.93 -29.15
N TYR A 501 14.40 -28.57 -29.88
CA TYR A 501 14.58 -29.04 -31.26
C TYR A 501 16.04 -29.25 -31.64
N ARG A 502 16.43 -30.52 -31.75
CA ARG A 502 17.47 -30.95 -32.68
C ARG A 502 16.78 -31.72 -33.79
N THR A 503 16.30 -31.10 -34.86
CA THR A 503 15.89 -31.90 -36.03
C THR A 503 17.14 -32.54 -36.60
N GLY A 504 17.29 -33.86 -36.46
CA GLY A 504 18.37 -34.60 -37.09
C GLY A 504 18.26 -34.49 -38.60
N TYR A 505 19.01 -33.55 -39.17
CA TYR A 505 19.14 -33.39 -40.61
C TYR A 505 20.54 -33.84 -41.00
N LEU A 506 20.64 -35.06 -41.56
CA LEU A 506 21.76 -35.40 -42.41
C LEU A 506 21.63 -34.57 -43.69
N ALA A 507 22.71 -33.91 -44.08
CA ALA A 507 22.74 -33.01 -45.23
C ALA A 507 22.24 -33.71 -46.51
N GLY A 508 21.12 -33.23 -47.09
CA GLY A 508 20.79 -33.47 -48.51
C GLY A 508 19.39 -33.91 -48.90
N GLU A 509 18.45 -34.24 -48.00
CA GLU A 509 17.14 -34.80 -48.39
C GLU A 509 15.91 -34.04 -47.85
N THR A 510 14.75 -34.19 -48.51
CA THR A 510 13.47 -33.53 -48.18
C THR A 510 13.00 -33.73 -46.74
N LEU A 511 12.27 -32.74 -46.20
CA LEU A 511 11.79 -32.66 -44.81
C LEU A 511 10.84 -33.81 -44.47
N ASP A 512 11.36 -34.84 -43.81
CA ASP A 512 10.55 -35.93 -43.27
C ASP A 512 9.81 -35.45 -42.02
N ARG A 513 8.53 -35.11 -42.18
CA ARG A 513 7.64 -34.66 -41.10
C ARG A 513 7.36 -35.75 -40.06
N ALA A 514 7.76 -37.01 -40.32
CA ALA A 514 7.54 -38.15 -39.44
C ALA A 514 8.78 -38.54 -38.59
N ALA A 515 9.92 -37.88 -38.78
CA ALA A 515 11.15 -38.22 -38.05
C ALA A 515 11.07 -37.86 -36.55
N PRO A 516 11.54 -38.73 -35.63
CA PRO A 516 11.57 -38.46 -34.20
C PRO A 516 12.64 -37.44 -33.79
N PHE A 517 12.39 -36.66 -32.75
CA PHE A 517 13.36 -35.73 -32.16
C PHE A 517 14.38 -36.48 -31.28
N PRO A 518 15.59 -35.93 -31.05
CA PRO A 518 16.57 -36.47 -30.12
C PRO A 518 16.04 -36.34 -28.70
N GLY A 519 15.63 -37.48 -28.12
CA GLY A 519 14.87 -37.53 -26.88
C GLY A 519 13.43 -38.00 -27.13
N HIS A 520 13.28 -39.19 -27.72
CA HIS A 520 12.07 -40.05 -27.79
C HIS A 520 10.70 -39.48 -28.25
N GLU A 521 10.51 -38.17 -28.45
CA GLU A 521 9.22 -37.56 -28.83
C GLU A 521 9.22 -37.11 -30.31
N THR A 522 8.06 -37.12 -30.97
CA THR A 522 7.92 -36.69 -32.37
C THR A 522 7.33 -35.28 -32.45
N ARG A 523 7.49 -34.58 -33.58
CA ARG A 523 6.77 -33.30 -33.85
C ARG A 523 5.28 -33.42 -33.61
N GLN A 524 4.73 -34.60 -33.93
CA GLN A 524 3.34 -34.89 -33.69
C GLN A 524 3.00 -34.95 -32.19
N ASP A 525 3.83 -35.60 -31.37
CA ASP A 525 3.60 -35.71 -29.92
C ASP A 525 3.50 -34.34 -29.22
N LEU A 526 4.36 -33.38 -29.62
CA LEU A 526 4.30 -31.99 -29.14
C LEU A 526 2.98 -31.29 -29.50
N PHE A 527 2.54 -31.43 -30.75
CA PHE A 527 1.23 -30.92 -31.17
C PHE A 527 0.11 -31.58 -30.38
N ASP A 528 0.23 -32.86 -30.07
CA ASP A 528 -0.80 -33.65 -29.39
C ASP A 528 -0.94 -33.22 -27.94
N LYS A 529 0.18 -33.07 -27.23
CA LYS A 529 0.23 -32.57 -25.86
C LYS A 529 -0.33 -31.15 -25.77
N THR A 530 0.14 -30.26 -26.62
CA THR A 530 -0.30 -28.85 -26.64
C THR A 530 -1.78 -28.74 -27.02
N ALA A 531 -2.23 -29.48 -28.03
CA ALA A 531 -3.64 -29.53 -28.44
C ALA A 531 -4.53 -30.06 -27.31
N ARG A 532 -4.09 -31.08 -26.56
CA ARG A 532 -4.82 -31.60 -25.40
C ARG A 532 -4.94 -30.57 -24.28
N VAL A 533 -3.89 -29.79 -23.99
CA VAL A 533 -3.96 -28.69 -23.02
C VAL A 533 -5.03 -27.68 -23.43
N ILE A 534 -5.00 -27.22 -24.68
CA ILE A 534 -5.99 -26.26 -25.21
C ILE A 534 -7.40 -26.85 -25.17
N LEU A 535 -7.62 -28.07 -25.67
CA LEU A 535 -8.95 -28.70 -25.69
C LEU A 535 -9.49 -28.94 -24.27
N ASN A 536 -8.66 -29.41 -23.34
CA ASN A 536 -9.06 -29.68 -21.96
C ASN A 536 -9.36 -28.39 -21.16
N SER A 537 -8.75 -27.26 -21.52
CA SER A 537 -9.10 -25.96 -20.93
C SER A 537 -10.54 -25.52 -21.29
N GLY A 538 -11.04 -26.01 -22.43
CA GLY A 538 -12.31 -25.61 -23.01
C GLY A 538 -12.27 -24.20 -23.63
N ALA A 539 -11.10 -23.63 -23.90
CA ALA A 539 -10.97 -22.32 -24.54
C ALA A 539 -11.74 -22.26 -25.88
N ASP A 540 -12.39 -21.12 -26.13
CA ASP A 540 -13.02 -20.81 -27.42
C ASP A 540 -12.04 -20.17 -28.40
N VAL A 541 -11.04 -19.49 -27.84
CA VAL A 541 -10.05 -18.69 -28.54
C VAL A 541 -8.77 -18.65 -27.71
N VAL A 542 -7.63 -18.79 -28.38
CA VAL A 542 -6.29 -18.81 -27.79
C VAL A 542 -5.41 -17.83 -28.54
N GLY A 543 -4.85 -16.85 -27.85
CA GLY A 543 -3.71 -16.10 -28.33
C GLY A 543 -2.43 -16.89 -28.07
N CYS A 544 -1.73 -17.26 -29.14
CA CYS A 544 -0.52 -18.07 -29.09
C CYS A 544 0.69 -17.19 -29.42
N GLN A 545 1.76 -17.30 -28.62
CA GLN A 545 3.04 -16.64 -28.85
C GLN A 545 4.13 -17.71 -29.08
N GLU A 546 5.26 -17.33 -29.69
CA GLU A 546 6.42 -18.23 -29.93
C GLU A 546 6.06 -19.52 -30.70
N CYS A 547 5.30 -19.41 -31.80
CA CYS A 547 4.75 -20.55 -32.52
C CYS A 547 5.69 -21.14 -33.60
N ALA A 548 6.97 -20.76 -33.65
CA ALA A 548 7.91 -21.29 -34.65
C ALA A 548 8.88 -22.31 -34.11
N SER A 549 9.15 -23.37 -34.89
CA SER A 549 10.29 -24.28 -34.68
C SER A 549 11.49 -23.97 -35.59
N ILE A 550 12.72 -24.26 -35.13
CA ILE A 550 13.97 -24.07 -35.89
C ILE A 550 14.26 -25.29 -36.79
N ALA A 551 14.79 -25.06 -37.99
CA ALA A 551 15.01 -26.08 -39.02
C ALA A 551 16.46 -26.61 -39.18
N ARG A 552 17.47 -26.07 -38.48
CA ARG A 552 18.90 -26.47 -38.58
C ARG A 552 19.66 -26.46 -37.25
N ASP A 553 20.72 -27.26 -37.17
CA ASP A 553 21.55 -27.60 -36.00
C ASP A 553 22.95 -26.95 -36.04
N ASP A 554 23.07 -25.64 -35.79
CA ASP A 554 24.37 -24.97 -35.60
C ASP A 554 24.39 -23.98 -34.41
N LYS A 555 24.87 -24.49 -33.27
CA LYS A 555 24.93 -23.82 -31.95
C LYS A 555 25.71 -22.50 -31.83
N ASN A 556 26.31 -22.00 -32.91
CA ASN A 556 27.20 -20.83 -32.86
C ASN A 556 26.59 -19.58 -33.52
N HIS A 557 25.33 -19.63 -33.94
CA HIS A 557 24.79 -18.68 -34.91
C HIS A 557 23.38 -18.15 -34.55
N GLU A 558 22.94 -18.19 -33.27
CA GLU A 558 21.63 -17.63 -32.85
C GLU A 558 21.44 -16.17 -33.28
N GLU A 559 22.46 -15.33 -33.10
CA GLU A 559 22.39 -13.95 -33.57
C GLU A 559 22.30 -13.85 -35.11
N GLU A 560 22.87 -14.80 -35.85
CA GLU A 560 22.80 -14.86 -37.31
C GLU A 560 21.43 -15.36 -37.79
N ILE A 561 20.78 -16.25 -37.03
CA ILE A 561 19.39 -16.68 -37.24
C ILE A 561 18.42 -15.52 -37.02
N ASP A 562 18.61 -14.74 -35.95
CA ASP A 562 17.84 -13.54 -35.65
C ASP A 562 18.12 -12.41 -36.66
N ARG A 563 19.35 -12.34 -37.22
CA ARG A 563 19.68 -11.46 -38.37
C ARG A 563 19.12 -11.96 -39.70
N GLY A 564 18.75 -13.24 -39.81
CA GLY A 564 18.09 -13.84 -40.98
C GLY A 564 19.04 -14.46 -42.00
N GLU A 565 20.25 -14.79 -41.58
CA GLU A 565 21.36 -15.19 -42.44
C GLU A 565 21.37 -16.73 -42.72
N LEU A 566 20.62 -17.54 -41.94
CA LEU A 566 20.67 -19.02 -41.99
C LEU A 566 19.34 -19.78 -42.29
N GLY A 567 18.19 -19.12 -42.43
CA GLY A 567 16.89 -19.69 -42.84
C GLY A 567 16.25 -20.70 -41.86
N SER A 568 14.99 -21.13 -41.99
CA SER A 568 13.73 -20.37 -41.91
C SER A 568 12.93 -20.95 -40.73
N ARG A 569 12.56 -20.15 -39.73
CA ARG A 569 11.62 -20.55 -38.66
C ARG A 569 10.32 -21.09 -39.29
N ILE A 570 9.85 -22.27 -38.86
CA ILE A 570 8.64 -22.93 -39.40
C ILE A 570 7.43 -22.47 -38.59
N ASN A 571 6.48 -21.77 -39.21
CA ASN A 571 5.23 -21.40 -38.54
C ASN A 571 4.34 -22.63 -38.31
N ASN A 572 4.11 -23.00 -37.06
CA ASN A 572 3.35 -24.17 -36.67
C ASN A 572 1.88 -23.88 -36.35
N LEU A 573 1.41 -22.64 -36.46
CA LEU A 573 0.06 -22.24 -36.03
C LEU A 573 -1.05 -22.96 -36.81
N ALA A 574 -0.90 -23.05 -38.14
CA ALA A 574 -1.88 -23.74 -38.99
C ALA A 574 -1.89 -25.26 -38.77
N ASP A 575 -0.71 -25.86 -38.54
CA ASP A 575 -0.58 -27.29 -38.22
C ASP A 575 -1.22 -27.60 -36.85
N LEU A 576 -1.05 -26.73 -35.86
CA LEU A 576 -1.71 -26.85 -34.55
C LEU A 576 -3.23 -26.72 -34.67
N ALA A 577 -3.75 -25.79 -35.47
CA ALA A 577 -5.19 -25.66 -35.73
C ALA A 577 -5.78 -26.92 -36.39
N ALA A 578 -5.06 -27.50 -37.37
CA ALA A 578 -5.45 -28.75 -37.99
C ALA A 578 -5.47 -29.89 -36.96
N ARG A 579 -4.49 -29.94 -36.05
CA ARG A 579 -4.44 -30.97 -35.01
C ARG A 579 -5.53 -30.80 -33.96
N LEU A 580 -5.84 -29.58 -33.53
CA LEU A 580 -6.97 -29.27 -32.65
C LEU A 580 -8.29 -29.74 -33.27
N THR A 581 -8.49 -29.49 -34.57
CA THR A 581 -9.67 -29.97 -35.31
C THR A 581 -9.72 -31.50 -35.31
N ALA A 582 -8.60 -32.17 -35.54
CA ALA A 582 -8.55 -33.63 -35.59
C ALA A 582 -8.80 -34.30 -34.22
N LEU A 583 -8.42 -33.65 -33.12
CA LEU A 583 -8.57 -34.17 -31.76
C LEU A 583 -9.86 -33.71 -31.04
N SER A 584 -10.58 -32.76 -31.62
CA SER A 584 -11.81 -32.22 -31.03
C SER A 584 -12.92 -33.28 -30.95
N SER A 585 -13.33 -33.65 -29.72
CA SER A 585 -14.43 -34.60 -29.51
C SER A 585 -15.80 -34.03 -29.85
N SER A 586 -15.95 -32.71 -29.89
CA SER A 586 -17.18 -32.00 -30.28
C SER A 586 -17.32 -31.84 -31.80
N GLY A 587 -16.29 -32.18 -32.58
CA GLY A 587 -16.25 -31.96 -34.03
C GLY A 587 -16.02 -30.50 -34.43
N ASP A 588 -15.65 -29.63 -33.47
CA ASP A 588 -15.37 -28.22 -33.73
C ASP A 588 -14.20 -28.04 -34.71
N LYS A 589 -14.37 -27.17 -35.70
CA LYS A 589 -13.31 -26.79 -36.64
C LYS A 589 -12.53 -25.61 -36.09
N TRP A 590 -11.25 -25.83 -35.82
CA TRP A 590 -10.32 -24.79 -35.40
C TRP A 590 -9.65 -24.12 -36.59
N VAL A 591 -9.52 -22.80 -36.54
CA VAL A 591 -8.84 -21.99 -37.53
C VAL A 591 -7.68 -21.23 -36.91
N ALA A 592 -6.61 -21.07 -37.67
CA ALA A 592 -5.47 -20.23 -37.33
C ALA A 592 -5.58 -18.90 -38.07
N VAL A 593 -5.48 -17.81 -37.33
CA VAL A 593 -5.25 -16.47 -37.85
C VAL A 593 -3.82 -16.09 -37.56
N ASP A 594 -3.00 -16.21 -38.59
CA ASP A 594 -1.63 -15.76 -38.57
C ASP A 594 -1.60 -14.23 -38.69
N GLN A 595 -1.20 -13.54 -37.62
CA GLN A 595 -1.32 -12.07 -37.55
C GLN A 595 -0.36 -11.35 -38.49
N GLY A 596 0.71 -12.01 -38.96
CA GLY A 596 1.62 -11.46 -39.98
C GLY A 596 2.36 -10.17 -39.58
N ILE A 597 2.30 -9.77 -38.30
CA ILE A 597 2.80 -8.49 -37.79
C ILE A 597 4.32 -8.53 -37.61
N LEU A 598 5.06 -8.68 -38.71
CA LEU A 598 6.43 -8.23 -38.90
C LEU A 598 6.63 -8.04 -40.42
N THR A 599 7.00 -6.84 -40.86
CA THR A 599 7.34 -6.53 -42.26
C THR A 599 8.82 -6.11 -42.39
N PRO A 600 9.36 -6.08 -43.62
CA PRO A 600 10.50 -6.86 -44.11
C PRO A 600 11.90 -6.28 -43.77
N GLY A 601 12.91 -7.14 -43.60
CA GLY A 601 14.30 -6.71 -43.77
C GLY A 601 15.42 -7.46 -43.05
N LYS A 602 15.17 -8.19 -41.95
CA LYS A 602 16.17 -8.99 -41.22
C LYS A 602 15.47 -10.08 -40.41
N GLY A 603 15.92 -11.33 -40.50
CA GLY A 603 15.50 -12.38 -39.54
C GLY A 603 14.47 -13.40 -40.01
N CYS A 604 14.62 -14.64 -39.51
CA CYS A 604 13.58 -15.65 -39.54
C CYS A 604 12.42 -15.25 -38.59
N ARG A 605 11.19 -15.20 -39.09
CA ARG A 605 9.99 -14.79 -38.33
C ARG A 605 9.66 -15.74 -37.18
N ASN A 606 9.50 -15.22 -35.96
CA ASN A 606 8.84 -15.96 -34.87
C ASN A 606 7.34 -15.63 -34.83
N PRO A 607 6.45 -16.49 -35.35
CA PRO A 607 5.05 -16.19 -35.51
C PRO A 607 4.33 -16.25 -34.17
N TRP A 608 3.46 -15.29 -33.94
CA TRP A 608 2.38 -15.36 -32.96
C TRP A 608 1.05 -15.15 -33.70
N GLY A 609 -0.03 -15.67 -33.15
CA GLY A 609 -1.33 -15.64 -33.81
C GLY A 609 -2.48 -16.11 -32.94
N ILE A 610 -3.67 -16.17 -33.53
CA ILE A 610 -4.90 -16.54 -32.81
C ILE A 610 -5.43 -17.87 -33.34
N LEU A 611 -5.72 -18.80 -32.44
CA LEU A 611 -6.45 -20.03 -32.72
C LEU A 611 -7.86 -19.90 -32.20
N THR A 612 -8.87 -20.26 -32.99
CA THR A 612 -10.26 -20.21 -32.51
C THR A 612 -11.14 -21.24 -33.21
N ARG A 613 -12.16 -21.70 -32.49
CA ARG A 613 -13.29 -22.46 -33.04
C ARG A 613 -14.50 -21.58 -33.40
N VAL A 614 -14.47 -20.30 -33.02
CA VAL A 614 -15.54 -19.34 -33.31
C VAL A 614 -15.30 -18.72 -34.69
N PRO A 615 -16.32 -18.58 -35.56
CA PRO A 615 -16.13 -17.98 -36.87
C PRO A 615 -15.54 -16.57 -36.79
N VAL A 616 -14.46 -16.34 -37.55
CA VAL A 616 -13.81 -15.03 -37.68
C VAL A 616 -14.58 -14.18 -38.68
N VAL A 617 -14.99 -12.97 -38.27
CA VAL A 617 -15.70 -12.00 -39.10
C VAL A 617 -14.72 -11.14 -39.87
N THR A 618 -13.77 -10.53 -39.17
CA THR A 618 -12.75 -9.65 -39.75
C THR A 618 -11.50 -9.63 -38.87
N GLN A 619 -10.40 -9.13 -39.42
CA GLN A 619 -9.19 -8.78 -38.67
C GLN A 619 -9.15 -7.27 -38.42
N SER A 620 -8.40 -6.85 -37.40
CA SER A 620 -8.13 -5.44 -37.13
C SER A 620 -7.22 -4.84 -38.23
N PRO A 621 -7.23 -3.51 -38.44
CA PRO A 621 -6.47 -2.86 -39.50
C PRO A 621 -4.97 -3.18 -39.54
N LYS A 622 -4.32 -3.35 -38.38
CA LYS A 622 -2.90 -3.74 -38.29
C LYS A 622 -2.68 -5.22 -37.98
N GLY A 623 -3.74 -6.02 -37.96
CA GLY A 623 -3.68 -7.48 -37.74
C GLY A 623 -3.50 -7.92 -36.29
N PHE A 624 -3.49 -7.02 -35.29
CA PHE A 624 -3.35 -7.39 -33.88
C PHE A 624 -4.52 -8.19 -33.31
N GLY A 625 -5.69 -8.16 -33.93
CA GLY A 625 -6.86 -8.84 -33.40
C GLY A 625 -7.84 -9.31 -34.46
N VAL A 626 -8.79 -10.10 -33.99
CA VAL A 626 -9.89 -10.65 -34.79
C VAL A 626 -11.22 -10.38 -34.11
N GLN A 627 -12.22 -10.05 -34.91
CA GLN A 627 -13.61 -10.03 -34.45
C GLN A 627 -14.22 -11.41 -34.64
N LEU A 628 -14.80 -11.96 -33.58
CA LEU A 628 -15.45 -13.26 -33.58
C LEU A 628 -16.97 -13.08 -33.64
N ALA A 629 -17.63 -13.96 -34.39
CA ALA A 629 -19.03 -13.81 -34.76
C ALA A 629 -19.98 -13.90 -33.55
N ALA A 630 -21.04 -13.07 -33.62
CA ALA A 630 -22.17 -13.15 -32.70
C ALA A 630 -22.95 -14.46 -32.88
N THR A 631 -23.64 -14.89 -31.82
CA THR A 631 -24.67 -15.94 -31.86
C THR A 631 -26.03 -15.33 -31.48
N THR A 632 -27.07 -16.16 -31.40
CA THR A 632 -28.39 -15.71 -30.91
C THR A 632 -28.37 -15.26 -29.44
N THR A 633 -27.38 -15.70 -28.66
CA THR A 633 -27.30 -15.46 -27.21
C THR A 633 -26.08 -14.66 -26.80
N ARG A 634 -25.09 -14.47 -27.69
CA ARG A 634 -23.81 -13.82 -27.39
C ARG A 634 -23.47 -12.76 -28.45
N PRO A 635 -23.07 -11.53 -28.08
CA PRO A 635 -22.67 -10.52 -29.05
C PRO A 635 -21.37 -10.91 -29.78
N ALA A 636 -21.05 -10.19 -30.86
CA ALA A 636 -19.72 -10.24 -31.45
C ALA A 636 -18.70 -9.65 -30.46
N PHE A 637 -17.47 -10.12 -30.51
CA PHE A 637 -16.43 -9.67 -29.58
C PHE A 637 -15.06 -9.71 -30.25
N TRP A 638 -14.13 -8.90 -29.75
CA TRP A 638 -12.78 -8.80 -30.26
C TRP A 638 -11.79 -9.51 -29.36
N VAL A 639 -10.83 -10.19 -29.98
CA VAL A 639 -9.65 -10.74 -29.29
C VAL A 639 -8.40 -10.23 -29.98
N PHE A 640 -7.57 -9.54 -29.22
CA PHE A 640 -6.25 -9.07 -29.61
C PHE A 640 -5.19 -9.93 -28.95
N ASN A 641 -4.11 -10.20 -29.68
CA ASN A 641 -2.99 -11.00 -29.22
C ASN A 641 -1.67 -10.28 -29.50
N THR A 642 -0.76 -10.29 -28.53
CA THR A 642 0.56 -9.66 -28.63
C THR A 642 1.65 -10.52 -28.00
N HIS A 643 2.88 -10.32 -28.46
CA HIS A 643 4.09 -10.79 -27.81
C HIS A 643 5.05 -9.60 -27.79
N LEU A 644 5.32 -9.04 -26.61
CA LEU A 644 6.14 -7.84 -26.48
C LEU A 644 7.64 -8.21 -26.45
N PRO A 645 8.55 -7.27 -26.80
CA PRO A 645 9.98 -7.53 -26.82
C PRO A 645 10.51 -8.12 -25.50
N TYR A 646 11.33 -9.17 -25.58
CA TYR A 646 11.89 -9.85 -24.42
C TYR A 646 13.18 -9.19 -23.89
N LYS A 647 13.94 -8.48 -24.74
CA LYS A 647 15.23 -7.85 -24.40
C LYS A 647 15.21 -6.33 -24.62
N PRO A 648 15.75 -5.54 -23.67
CA PRO A 648 16.18 -5.95 -22.32
C PRO A 648 15.02 -6.40 -21.41
N TYR A 649 15.27 -7.40 -20.56
CA TYR A 649 14.34 -7.84 -19.52
C TYR A 649 14.66 -7.11 -18.20
N GLN A 650 13.93 -6.03 -17.95
CA GLN A 650 14.20 -5.12 -16.83
C GLN A 650 14.17 -5.79 -15.45
N PRO A 651 13.31 -6.80 -15.16
CA PRO A 651 13.37 -7.50 -13.89
C PRO A 651 14.76 -8.09 -13.56
N TYR A 652 15.54 -8.49 -14.57
CA TYR A 652 16.93 -8.96 -14.37
C TYR A 652 17.90 -7.81 -14.13
N GLN A 653 17.61 -6.62 -14.66
CA GLN A 653 18.44 -5.45 -14.43
C GLN A 653 18.24 -4.86 -13.04
N VAL A 654 17.11 -5.10 -12.37
CA VAL A 654 16.84 -4.58 -11.03
C VAL A 654 17.75 -5.24 -9.98
N GLN A 655 18.54 -4.41 -9.27
CA GLN A 655 19.65 -4.88 -8.44
C GLN A 655 19.21 -5.63 -7.15
N ARG A 656 19.77 -6.83 -6.93
CA ARG A 656 19.94 -7.49 -5.61
C ARG A 656 21.38 -8.04 -5.46
N PRO A 657 21.83 -8.39 -4.24
CA PRO A 657 23.06 -9.17 -4.01
C PRO A 657 23.08 -10.58 -4.64
N HIS A 658 21.92 -11.09 -5.09
CA HIS A 658 21.73 -12.48 -5.54
C HIS A 658 20.97 -12.62 -6.89
N MET A 659 20.77 -11.54 -7.65
CA MET A 659 20.06 -11.59 -8.94
C MET A 659 21.04 -11.81 -10.11
N ILE A 660 20.56 -12.39 -11.21
CA ILE A 660 21.33 -12.70 -12.42
C ILE A 660 21.92 -11.42 -13.03
N PRO A 661 23.25 -11.32 -13.22
CA PRO A 661 23.88 -10.24 -13.99
C PRO A 661 23.37 -10.24 -15.44
N TYR A 662 22.78 -9.13 -15.88
CA TYR A 662 22.21 -9.03 -17.23
C TYR A 662 23.25 -8.53 -18.26
N GLU A 663 24.17 -9.41 -18.67
CA GLU A 663 25.10 -9.29 -19.82
C GLU A 663 25.49 -7.85 -20.26
N GLY A 664 26.09 -7.07 -19.35
CA GLY A 664 26.62 -5.74 -19.65
C GLY A 664 25.60 -4.58 -19.65
N ALA A 665 24.33 -4.86 -19.38
CA ALA A 665 23.32 -3.82 -19.14
C ALA A 665 23.50 -3.16 -17.76
N LEU A 666 23.07 -1.90 -17.66
CA LEU A 666 23.10 -1.16 -16.41
C LEU A 666 22.14 -1.79 -15.39
N ALA A 667 22.62 -1.91 -14.14
CA ALA A 667 21.78 -2.26 -13.01
C ALA A 667 20.84 -1.09 -12.68
N LEU A 668 19.57 -1.41 -12.46
CA LEU A 668 18.51 -0.47 -12.10
C LEU A 668 18.29 -0.55 -10.59
N THR A 669 18.28 0.60 -9.91
CA THR A 669 18.26 0.65 -8.43
C THR A 669 17.00 1.29 -7.87
N ASN A 670 16.13 1.84 -8.73
CA ASN A 670 14.90 2.49 -8.34
C ASN A 670 13.79 2.23 -9.38
N GLU A 671 12.55 2.49 -8.99
CA GLU A 671 11.35 2.29 -9.80
C GLU A 671 11.32 3.15 -11.07
N CYS A 672 11.75 4.41 -10.98
CA CYS A 672 11.70 5.34 -12.11
C CYS A 672 12.55 4.85 -13.28
N ASP A 673 13.78 4.41 -13.02
CA ASP A 673 14.67 3.90 -14.07
C ASP A 673 14.13 2.58 -14.68
N ALA A 674 13.49 1.74 -13.87
CA ALA A 674 12.83 0.51 -14.35
C ALA A 674 11.67 0.81 -15.30
N ILE A 675 10.82 1.79 -14.94
CA ILE A 675 9.71 2.24 -15.76
C ILE A 675 10.21 2.88 -17.06
N GLU A 676 11.22 3.74 -17.00
CA GLU A 676 11.79 4.40 -18.19
C GLU A 676 12.39 3.37 -19.15
N SER A 677 13.21 2.45 -18.63
CA SER A 677 13.84 1.40 -19.44
C SER A 677 12.81 0.50 -20.10
N SER A 678 11.78 0.06 -19.36
CA SER A 678 10.75 -0.80 -19.94
C SER A 678 9.85 -0.06 -20.95
N THR A 679 9.55 1.21 -20.69
CA THR A 679 8.81 2.07 -21.63
C THR A 679 9.58 2.22 -22.94
N ALA A 680 10.90 2.42 -22.89
CA ALA A 680 11.75 2.48 -24.08
C ALA A 680 11.77 1.15 -24.85
N CYS A 681 11.68 0.02 -24.15
CA CYS A 681 11.69 -1.32 -24.73
C CYS A 681 10.37 -1.70 -25.43
N ARG A 682 9.22 -1.47 -24.77
CA ARG A 682 7.91 -2.01 -25.20
C ARG A 682 6.91 -0.94 -25.63
N GLY A 683 7.18 0.33 -25.32
CA GLY A 683 6.24 1.44 -25.46
C GLY A 683 5.65 1.62 -26.85
N ALA A 684 6.49 1.55 -27.89
CA ALA A 684 6.07 1.75 -29.28
C ALA A 684 5.12 0.65 -29.78
N GLN A 685 5.31 -0.61 -29.36
CA GLN A 685 4.40 -1.70 -29.71
C GLN A 685 3.06 -1.57 -28.97
N ILE A 686 3.09 -1.15 -27.70
CA ILE A 686 1.87 -0.84 -26.93
C ILE A 686 1.09 0.29 -27.59
N ASP A 687 1.74 1.36 -28.04
CA ASP A 687 1.12 2.44 -28.81
C ASP A 687 0.46 1.92 -30.09
N ALA A 688 1.18 1.09 -30.85
CA ALA A 688 0.68 0.54 -32.09
C ALA A 688 -0.56 -0.35 -31.88
N LEU A 689 -0.55 -1.15 -30.81
CA LEU A 689 -1.63 -2.04 -30.42
C LEU A 689 -2.87 -1.28 -29.91
N LEU A 690 -2.71 -0.30 -29.00
CA LEU A 690 -3.80 0.54 -28.53
C LEU A 690 -4.46 1.31 -29.68
N ALA A 691 -3.65 1.82 -30.62
CA ALA A 691 -4.17 2.47 -31.82
C ALA A 691 -4.94 1.50 -32.74
N ASP A 692 -4.52 0.24 -32.84
CA ASP A 692 -5.22 -0.77 -33.64
C ASP A 692 -6.53 -1.21 -32.98
N ILE A 693 -6.53 -1.40 -31.65
CA ILE A 693 -7.74 -1.65 -30.85
C ILE A 693 -8.75 -0.52 -31.08
N SER A 694 -8.30 0.73 -30.97
CA SER A 694 -9.16 1.90 -31.19
C SER A 694 -9.70 1.97 -32.63
N ALA A 695 -8.87 1.65 -33.63
CA ALA A 695 -9.27 1.71 -35.04
C ALA A 695 -10.23 0.57 -35.42
N ALA A 696 -10.04 -0.62 -34.86
CA ALA A 696 -10.88 -1.79 -35.12
C ALA A 696 -12.25 -1.69 -34.44
N VAL A 697 -12.29 -1.24 -33.18
CA VAL A 697 -13.53 -1.19 -32.40
C VAL A 697 -14.31 0.10 -32.67
N GLY A 698 -13.63 1.23 -32.89
CA GLY A 698 -14.25 2.52 -33.11
C GLY A 698 -15.24 2.86 -31.98
N THR A 699 -16.49 3.18 -32.35
CA THR A 699 -17.59 3.47 -31.41
C THR A 699 -18.45 2.25 -31.07
N ALA A 700 -18.08 1.05 -31.55
CA ALA A 700 -18.80 -0.17 -31.22
C ALA A 700 -18.67 -0.48 -29.72
N THR A 701 -19.67 -1.14 -29.15
CA THR A 701 -19.71 -1.54 -27.74
C THR A 701 -19.31 -3.00 -27.52
N ASP A 702 -18.78 -3.66 -28.56
CA ASP A 702 -18.34 -5.05 -28.49
C ASP A 702 -17.38 -5.26 -27.30
N PRO A 703 -17.49 -6.41 -26.60
CA PRO A 703 -16.48 -6.86 -25.64
C PRO A 703 -15.11 -7.02 -26.30
N ILE A 704 -14.06 -6.68 -25.57
CA ILE A 704 -12.68 -6.68 -26.07
C ILE A 704 -11.81 -7.47 -25.10
N PHE A 705 -11.03 -8.39 -25.64
CA PHE A 705 -10.02 -9.14 -24.90
C PHE A 705 -8.64 -8.84 -25.47
N LEU A 706 -7.66 -8.70 -24.59
CA LEU A 706 -6.25 -8.62 -24.94
C LEU A 706 -5.50 -9.72 -24.21
N VAL A 707 -4.85 -10.59 -24.96
CA VAL A 707 -4.01 -11.67 -24.45
C VAL A 707 -2.58 -11.53 -24.94
N GLY A 708 -1.64 -12.12 -24.22
CA GLY A 708 -0.25 -12.13 -24.66
C GLY A 708 0.75 -12.40 -23.56
N ASP A 709 1.96 -12.71 -24.01
CA ASP A 709 3.17 -12.60 -23.22
C ASP A 709 3.70 -11.17 -23.35
N PHE A 710 3.70 -10.44 -22.24
CA PHE A 710 4.13 -9.05 -22.19
C PHE A 710 5.63 -8.91 -21.95
N ASN A 711 6.35 -9.99 -21.64
CA ASN A 711 7.75 -9.94 -21.22
C ASN A 711 8.00 -8.87 -20.14
N GLU A 712 6.99 -8.57 -19.34
CA GLU A 712 6.99 -7.56 -18.31
C GLU A 712 5.96 -7.96 -17.25
N PRO A 713 6.30 -7.89 -15.95
CA PRO A 713 5.36 -8.22 -14.89
C PRO A 713 4.20 -7.21 -14.77
N SER A 714 3.21 -7.53 -13.93
CA SER A 714 2.11 -6.59 -13.66
C SER A 714 2.49 -5.53 -12.63
N HIS A 715 1.99 -4.30 -12.83
CA HIS A 715 1.95 -3.26 -11.78
C HIS A 715 1.16 -3.70 -10.54
N LEU A 716 0.30 -4.72 -10.67
CA LEU A 716 -0.46 -5.32 -9.57
C LEU A 716 0.29 -6.45 -8.85
N ASP A 717 1.45 -6.88 -9.36
CA ASP A 717 2.24 -7.99 -8.80
C ASP A 717 3.49 -7.47 -8.09
N TRP A 718 4.23 -6.57 -8.73
CA TRP A 718 5.42 -5.92 -8.17
C TRP A 718 5.04 -4.77 -7.24
N THR A 719 4.29 -5.11 -6.20
CA THR A 719 3.79 -4.18 -5.19
C THR A 719 4.76 -4.08 -4.01
N ASN A 720 4.62 -3.01 -3.22
CA ASN A 720 5.30 -2.93 -1.91
C ASN A 720 5.03 -4.19 -1.06
N ASP A 721 3.84 -4.76 -1.20
CA ASP A 721 3.44 -5.98 -0.53
C ASP A 721 4.27 -7.20 -0.95
N ALA A 722 4.47 -7.40 -2.25
CA ALA A 722 5.28 -8.50 -2.76
C ALA A 722 6.78 -8.32 -2.47
N VAL A 723 7.26 -7.06 -2.42
CA VAL A 723 8.63 -6.75 -2.01
C VAL A 723 8.88 -7.17 -0.55
N ILE A 724 7.95 -6.85 0.34
CA ILE A 724 8.04 -7.24 1.76
C ILE A 724 7.96 -8.75 1.94
N ALA A 725 7.16 -9.43 1.11
CA ALA A 725 7.08 -10.89 1.13
C ALA A 725 8.39 -11.57 0.70
N GLY A 726 9.32 -10.81 0.13
CA GLY A 726 10.58 -11.30 -0.43
C GLY A 726 10.46 -11.72 -1.89
N ASP A 727 9.29 -11.59 -2.49
CA ASP A 727 9.02 -12.05 -3.86
C ASP A 727 9.73 -11.14 -4.88
N HIS A 728 9.75 -9.82 -4.67
CA HIS A 728 10.37 -8.86 -5.60
C HIS A 728 11.35 -7.89 -4.90
N PRO A 729 12.37 -7.36 -5.59
CA PRO A 729 13.39 -6.49 -4.99
C PRO A 729 12.93 -5.07 -4.66
N LEU A 730 12.08 -4.49 -5.50
CA LEU A 730 11.54 -3.15 -5.33
C LEU A 730 10.16 -3.05 -6.02
N PRO A 731 9.27 -2.17 -5.56
CA PRO A 731 7.95 -2.01 -6.15
C PRO A 731 8.09 -1.34 -7.52
N VAL A 732 7.43 -1.88 -8.54
CA VAL A 732 7.45 -1.29 -9.89
C VAL A 732 6.06 -1.29 -10.48
N ALA A 733 5.54 -0.08 -10.74
CA ALA A 733 4.35 0.14 -11.56
C ALA A 733 4.68 -0.09 -13.04
N TRP A 734 4.88 -1.35 -13.42
CA TRP A 734 5.29 -1.75 -14.76
C TRP A 734 4.41 -1.12 -15.87
N PRO A 735 5.00 -0.43 -16.87
CA PRO A 735 4.27 0.43 -17.79
C PRO A 735 3.26 -0.27 -18.68
N SER A 736 3.49 -1.50 -19.17
CA SER A 736 2.57 -2.15 -20.12
C SER A 736 1.20 -2.36 -19.51
N THR A 737 1.15 -3.03 -18.36
CA THR A 737 -0.11 -3.31 -17.67
C THR A 737 -0.76 -2.04 -17.11
N THR A 738 0.03 -1.05 -16.66
CA THR A 738 -0.47 0.26 -16.22
C THR A 738 -1.20 0.99 -17.36
N ARG A 739 -0.63 0.97 -18.57
CA ARG A 739 -1.20 1.64 -19.74
C ARG A 739 -2.49 0.98 -20.23
N PHE A 740 -2.58 -0.36 -20.20
CA PHE A 740 -3.83 -1.05 -20.53
C PHE A 740 -4.91 -0.82 -19.49
N ALA A 741 -4.56 -0.78 -18.20
CA ALA A 741 -5.50 -0.40 -17.14
C ALA A 741 -6.04 1.03 -17.34
N ALA A 742 -5.17 1.99 -17.68
CA ALA A 742 -5.57 3.35 -18.02
C ALA A 742 -6.47 3.44 -19.28
N ALA A 743 -6.31 2.50 -20.22
CA ALA A 743 -7.21 2.33 -21.37
C ALA A 743 -8.54 1.63 -21.04
N GLY A 744 -8.76 1.26 -19.77
CA GLY A 744 -10.00 0.67 -19.27
C GLY A 744 -10.08 -0.85 -19.37
N PHE A 745 -8.95 -1.54 -19.54
CA PHE A 745 -8.87 -2.99 -19.41
C PHE A 745 -8.77 -3.42 -17.94
N VAL A 746 -9.43 -4.52 -17.59
CA VAL A 746 -9.29 -5.21 -16.31
C VAL A 746 -8.44 -6.46 -16.47
N ASP A 747 -7.55 -6.72 -15.51
CA ASP A 747 -6.76 -7.95 -15.44
C ASP A 747 -7.63 -9.08 -14.86
N ALA A 748 -7.94 -10.11 -15.67
CA ALA A 748 -8.80 -11.21 -15.24
C ALA A 748 -8.21 -11.97 -14.05
N PHE A 749 -6.89 -12.16 -14.02
CA PHE A 749 -6.22 -12.87 -12.93
C PHE A 749 -6.41 -12.13 -11.61
N ARG A 750 -6.09 -10.82 -11.59
CA ARG A 750 -6.20 -10.00 -10.37
C ARG A 750 -7.63 -9.65 -9.98
N THR A 751 -8.57 -9.67 -10.93
CA THR A 751 -10.00 -9.54 -10.63
C THR A 751 -10.50 -10.70 -9.77
N VAL A 752 -10.03 -11.93 -10.04
CA VAL A 752 -10.43 -13.15 -9.30
C VAL A 752 -9.49 -13.45 -8.12
N ARG A 753 -8.22 -13.06 -8.23
CA ARG A 753 -7.14 -13.32 -7.25
C ARG A 753 -6.46 -11.99 -6.87
N PRO A 754 -7.10 -11.12 -6.06
CA PRO A 754 -6.63 -9.76 -5.83
C PRO A 754 -5.33 -9.65 -5.04
N ASP A 755 -4.94 -10.69 -4.28
CA ASP A 755 -3.75 -10.65 -3.42
C ASP A 755 -2.51 -11.27 -4.11
N PRO A 756 -1.50 -10.46 -4.47
CA PRO A 756 -0.29 -10.93 -5.16
C PRO A 756 0.68 -11.72 -4.27
N VAL A 757 0.60 -11.59 -2.95
CA VAL A 757 1.46 -12.34 -2.02
C VAL A 757 0.88 -13.71 -1.71
N ARG A 758 -0.44 -13.79 -1.56
CA ARG A 758 -1.12 -15.06 -1.31
C ARG A 758 -1.17 -15.92 -2.56
N VAL A 759 -1.45 -15.33 -3.71
CA VAL A 759 -1.55 -16.01 -5.01
C VAL A 759 -0.74 -15.21 -6.04
N PRO A 760 0.58 -15.47 -6.14
CA PRO A 760 1.44 -14.73 -7.06
C PRO A 760 1.09 -15.00 -8.52
N GLY A 761 0.75 -16.25 -8.86
CA GLY A 761 0.34 -16.62 -10.21
C GLY A 761 1.47 -16.60 -11.23
N PHE A 762 2.70 -16.95 -10.83
CA PHE A 762 3.86 -16.92 -11.72
C PHE A 762 3.62 -17.80 -12.96
N THR A 763 3.65 -17.17 -14.14
CA THR A 763 3.50 -17.85 -15.42
C THR A 763 4.84 -18.19 -16.03
N TRP A 764 5.91 -17.49 -15.65
CA TRP A 764 7.27 -17.73 -16.08
C TRP A 764 8.26 -17.58 -14.90
N CYS A 765 9.40 -18.27 -14.85
CA CYS A 765 9.74 -19.45 -15.64
C CYS A 765 9.17 -20.72 -14.96
N CYS A 766 8.70 -21.67 -15.75
CA CYS A 766 8.45 -23.03 -15.28
C CYS A 766 9.55 -23.99 -15.78
N TYR A 767 9.89 -25.00 -14.96
CA TYR A 767 10.96 -25.94 -15.29
C TYR A 767 10.44 -27.14 -16.09
N ASN A 768 11.17 -27.56 -17.12
CA ASN A 768 10.95 -28.84 -17.79
C ASN A 768 12.26 -29.65 -17.79
N GLU A 769 12.20 -30.86 -17.21
CA GLU A 769 13.33 -31.80 -17.09
C GLU A 769 13.95 -32.15 -18.45
N ASP A 770 13.15 -32.26 -19.50
CA ASP A 770 13.62 -32.63 -20.85
C ASP A 770 14.28 -31.46 -21.60
N LEU A 771 13.95 -30.20 -21.23
CA LEU A 771 14.56 -28.99 -21.80
C LEU A 771 15.92 -28.67 -21.18
N ALA A 772 16.20 -29.23 -20.01
CA ALA A 772 17.48 -29.12 -19.34
C ALA A 772 18.46 -30.12 -19.96
N ASN A 773 19.23 -29.68 -20.97
CA ASN A 773 20.41 -30.38 -21.53
C ASN A 773 21.51 -30.65 -20.46
N GLY A 774 21.22 -31.40 -19.40
CA GLY A 774 22.16 -31.86 -18.38
C GLY A 774 22.80 -30.77 -17.52
N ARG A 775 22.22 -29.56 -17.42
CA ARG A 775 22.76 -28.46 -16.58
C ARG A 775 22.03 -28.24 -15.25
N GLY A 776 20.99 -29.03 -14.94
CA GLY A 776 20.16 -28.86 -13.74
C GLY A 776 20.68 -29.68 -12.55
N ASP A 777 20.77 -29.03 -11.40
CA ASP A 777 20.78 -29.67 -10.09
C ASP A 777 19.44 -30.40 -9.82
N GLU A 778 19.40 -31.27 -8.81
CA GLU A 778 18.20 -32.04 -8.40
C GLU A 778 16.98 -31.16 -8.02
N GLU A 779 17.11 -29.82 -8.05
CA GLU A 779 16.08 -28.84 -7.69
C GLU A 779 15.39 -28.16 -8.89
N GLY A 780 15.82 -28.43 -10.13
CA GLY A 780 15.08 -28.03 -11.34
C GLY A 780 15.20 -26.56 -11.74
N TRP A 781 16.39 -25.96 -11.68
CA TRP A 781 16.60 -24.57 -12.12
C TRP A 781 17.60 -24.44 -13.28
N ARG A 782 17.40 -23.45 -14.17
CA ARG A 782 18.49 -23.01 -15.05
C ARG A 782 19.47 -22.22 -14.19
N VAL A 783 20.58 -22.87 -13.84
CA VAL A 783 21.70 -22.23 -13.14
C VAL A 783 22.59 -21.58 -14.19
N HIS A 784 22.70 -20.25 -14.14
CA HIS A 784 23.64 -19.50 -14.97
C HIS A 784 25.08 -19.85 -14.57
N GLY A 785 26.06 -19.58 -15.43
CA GLY A 785 27.46 -20.00 -15.21
C GLY A 785 28.11 -19.46 -13.93
N ASP A 786 27.45 -18.54 -13.23
CA ASP A 786 27.82 -17.90 -11.97
C ASP A 786 27.02 -18.39 -10.74
N GLY A 787 26.07 -19.33 -10.91
CA GLY A 787 25.24 -19.85 -9.84
C GLY A 787 23.90 -19.14 -9.64
N ALA A 788 23.59 -18.07 -10.40
CA ALA A 788 22.32 -17.35 -10.30
C ALA A 788 21.15 -18.14 -10.94
N ARG A 789 19.92 -17.91 -10.45
CA ARG A 789 18.69 -18.60 -10.87
C ARG A 789 17.70 -17.62 -11.49
N ASP A 790 16.91 -18.06 -12.47
CA ASP A 790 15.85 -17.24 -13.10
C ASP A 790 14.81 -16.78 -12.07
N HIS A 791 14.45 -15.49 -12.15
CA HIS A 791 13.49 -14.86 -11.24
C HIS A 791 12.06 -15.04 -11.79
N PRO A 792 11.14 -15.65 -11.01
CA PRO A 792 9.81 -15.93 -11.51
C PRO A 792 8.87 -14.72 -11.48
N ASP A 793 8.11 -14.53 -12.55
CA ASP A 793 7.17 -13.45 -12.77
C ASP A 793 5.87 -13.94 -13.42
N ARG A 794 4.80 -13.17 -13.25
CA ARG A 794 3.58 -13.33 -14.04
C ARG A 794 3.64 -12.35 -15.20
N ILE A 795 3.91 -12.87 -16.38
CA ILE A 795 4.11 -12.09 -17.62
C ILE A 795 3.12 -12.43 -18.73
N ASP A 796 2.28 -13.46 -18.52
CA ASP A 796 1.21 -13.87 -19.43
C ASP A 796 -0.15 -13.38 -18.94
N PHE A 797 -0.89 -12.68 -19.79
CA PHE A 797 -2.09 -11.95 -19.39
C PHE A 797 -3.34 -12.32 -20.19
N VAL A 798 -4.48 -12.28 -19.51
CA VAL A 798 -5.81 -12.17 -20.14
C VAL A 798 -6.48 -10.93 -19.58
N LEU A 799 -6.54 -9.88 -20.38
CA LEU A 799 -7.16 -8.60 -20.05
C LEU A 799 -8.50 -8.47 -20.77
N ALA A 800 -9.48 -7.82 -20.14
CA ALA A 800 -10.81 -7.66 -20.69
C ALA A 800 -11.36 -6.23 -20.56
N GLN A 801 -12.20 -5.82 -21.49
CA GLN A 801 -12.96 -4.57 -21.43
C GLN A 801 -14.38 -4.85 -21.91
N ARG A 802 -15.38 -4.27 -21.24
CA ARG A 802 -16.83 -4.47 -21.51
C ARG A 802 -17.26 -5.96 -21.44
N ALA A 803 -16.63 -6.73 -20.58
CA ALA A 803 -17.03 -8.10 -20.25
C ALA A 803 -16.91 -8.32 -18.74
N ARG A 804 -17.76 -9.17 -18.17
CA ARG A 804 -17.69 -9.52 -16.75
C ARG A 804 -16.79 -10.73 -16.55
N VAL A 805 -15.72 -10.58 -15.79
CA VAL A 805 -14.85 -11.71 -15.38
C VAL A 805 -15.64 -12.61 -14.42
N LEU A 806 -15.74 -13.90 -14.75
CA LEU A 806 -16.38 -14.90 -13.91
C LEU A 806 -15.36 -15.77 -13.16
N ASP A 807 -14.30 -16.18 -13.86
CA ASP A 807 -13.26 -17.05 -13.32
C ASP A 807 -11.96 -16.92 -14.13
N VAL A 808 -10.86 -17.42 -13.57
CA VAL A 808 -9.55 -17.48 -14.23
C VAL A 808 -8.79 -18.72 -13.75
N GLN A 809 -8.08 -19.38 -14.66
CA GLN A 809 -7.31 -20.58 -14.37
C GLN A 809 -5.90 -20.47 -14.94
N VAL A 810 -4.91 -20.85 -14.14
CA VAL A 810 -3.53 -21.07 -14.59
C VAL A 810 -3.33 -22.56 -14.83
N ILE A 811 -2.93 -22.91 -16.04
CA ILE A 811 -2.70 -24.29 -16.49
C ILE A 811 -1.21 -24.45 -16.77
N GLY A 812 -0.60 -25.45 -16.16
CA GLY A 812 0.83 -25.66 -16.30
C GLY A 812 1.32 -26.80 -15.42
N ASN A 813 2.63 -27.00 -15.44
CA ASN A 813 3.22 -27.89 -14.47
C ASN A 813 3.30 -27.26 -13.07
N ASP A 814 3.08 -28.11 -12.06
CA ASP A 814 3.16 -27.78 -10.64
C ASP A 814 4.61 -27.95 -10.13
N THR A 815 5.56 -27.39 -10.87
CA THR A 815 6.95 -27.25 -10.41
C THR A 815 7.13 -25.96 -9.64
N SER A 816 8.04 -26.00 -8.66
CA SER A 816 8.42 -24.81 -7.89
C SER A 816 8.87 -23.69 -8.85
N CYS A 817 8.68 -22.43 -8.44
CA CYS A 817 9.33 -21.25 -9.03
C CYS A 817 10.36 -20.66 -8.02
N GLY A 818 11.49 -20.11 -8.49
CA GLY A 818 12.79 -19.96 -7.80
C GLY A 818 12.89 -19.06 -6.55
N THR A 819 11.80 -18.80 -5.85
CA THR A 819 11.73 -17.88 -4.69
C THR A 819 12.28 -18.45 -3.38
N GLY A 820 12.83 -19.68 -3.36
CA GLY A 820 13.24 -20.36 -2.12
C GLY A 820 12.08 -20.73 -1.17
N ARG A 821 10.82 -20.53 -1.61
CA ARG A 821 9.58 -20.86 -0.90
C ARG A 821 8.80 -21.92 -1.69
N LYS A 822 8.25 -22.92 -1.00
CA LYS A 822 7.21 -23.80 -1.57
C LYS A 822 5.91 -23.00 -1.75
N VAL A 823 5.61 -22.59 -2.98
CA VAL A 823 4.32 -21.98 -3.34
C VAL A 823 3.30 -23.10 -3.55
N VAL A 824 2.19 -23.08 -2.82
CA VAL A 824 1.10 -24.06 -2.96
C VAL A 824 0.01 -23.44 -3.83
N GLY A 825 -0.48 -24.17 -4.83
CA GLY A 825 -1.54 -23.69 -5.74
C GLY A 825 -1.05 -22.70 -6.78
N LEU A 826 0.13 -22.95 -7.36
CA LEU A 826 0.70 -22.15 -8.44
C LEU A 826 -0.08 -22.29 -9.75
N VAL A 827 -0.69 -23.46 -9.94
CA VAL A 827 -1.58 -23.81 -11.04
C VAL A 827 -2.94 -24.23 -10.48
N ASP A 828 -4.02 -23.86 -11.15
CA ASP A 828 -5.36 -24.39 -10.89
C ASP A 828 -5.53 -25.76 -11.55
N VAL A 829 -4.84 -25.98 -12.68
CA VAL A 829 -4.84 -27.25 -13.41
C VAL A 829 -3.40 -27.72 -13.65
N GLY A 830 -2.98 -28.71 -12.86
CA GLY A 830 -1.65 -29.31 -12.95
C GLY A 830 -1.52 -30.28 -14.13
N VAL A 831 -0.46 -30.10 -14.92
CA VAL A 831 -0.03 -31.01 -15.99
C VAL A 831 1.31 -31.63 -15.60
N PRO A 832 1.50 -32.96 -15.70
CA PRO A 832 2.78 -33.59 -15.37
C PRO A 832 3.93 -32.99 -16.20
N ASN A 833 5.12 -32.82 -15.62
CA ASN A 833 6.28 -32.19 -16.28
C ASN A 833 6.56 -32.73 -17.69
N ARG A 834 6.63 -34.06 -17.84
CA ARG A 834 6.85 -34.73 -19.14
C ARG A 834 5.77 -34.47 -20.19
N GLU A 835 4.60 -33.97 -19.78
CA GLU A 835 3.46 -33.66 -20.66
C GLU A 835 3.35 -32.14 -20.91
N TRP A 836 4.12 -31.30 -20.21
CA TRP A 836 4.14 -29.85 -20.36
C TRP A 836 5.18 -29.43 -21.38
N THR A 837 4.81 -28.55 -22.32
CA THR A 837 5.57 -28.32 -23.55
C THR A 837 6.18 -26.92 -23.68
N SER A 838 6.05 -26.09 -22.65
CA SER A 838 6.48 -24.68 -22.63
C SER A 838 7.19 -24.36 -21.31
N ASP A 839 8.05 -23.34 -21.30
CA ASP A 839 8.59 -22.70 -20.08
C ASP A 839 7.65 -21.63 -19.51
N HIS A 840 6.51 -21.38 -20.17
CA HIS A 840 5.39 -20.60 -19.67
C HIS A 840 4.24 -21.49 -19.20
N ARG A 841 3.41 -20.94 -18.32
CA ARG A 841 2.09 -21.46 -17.95
C ARG A 841 1.01 -20.72 -18.71
N ALA A 842 -0.01 -21.45 -19.18
CA ALA A 842 -1.13 -20.84 -19.86
C ALA A 842 -2.12 -20.22 -18.87
N VAL A 843 -2.79 -19.14 -19.30
CA VAL A 843 -3.83 -18.46 -18.51
C VAL A 843 -5.14 -18.46 -19.28
N VAL A 844 -6.23 -18.88 -18.64
CA VAL A 844 -7.56 -18.98 -19.25
C VAL A 844 -8.56 -18.19 -18.42
N GLY A 845 -9.11 -17.13 -19.00
CA GLY A 845 -10.20 -16.34 -18.39
C GLY A 845 -11.58 -16.81 -18.87
N VAL A 846 -12.56 -16.80 -17.97
CA VAL A 846 -13.97 -17.09 -18.25
C VAL A 846 -14.78 -15.81 -18.09
N PHE A 847 -15.55 -15.45 -19.12
CA PHE A 847 -16.25 -14.17 -19.16
C PHE A 847 -17.72 -14.34 -19.55
N GLU A 848 -18.57 -13.47 -19.01
CA GLU A 848 -19.93 -13.23 -19.51
C GLU A 848 -19.92 -11.97 -20.37
N LEU A 849 -20.51 -12.06 -21.57
CA LEU A 849 -20.53 -11.01 -22.59
C LEU A 849 -21.85 -10.23 -22.63
#